data_AF-S0J461-F1
#
_entry.id   AF-S0J461-F1
#
_cell.length_a   1.000
_cell.length_b   1.000
_cell.length_c   1.000
_cell.angle_alpha   90.00
_cell.angle_beta   90.00
_cell.angle_gamma   90.00
#
_symmetry.space_group_name_H-M   'P 1'
#
loop_
_entity.id
_entity.type
_entity.pdbx_description
1 polymer ?
#
loop_
_entity_poly.entity_id
_entity_poly.type
_entity_poly.pdbx_seq_one_letter_code
_entity_poly.pdbx_strand_id
1 'polypeptide(L)'
;MYNICRPFILHNDFLPPSREVHQDWDYLSYGYYDGISVGKNLFSEGAIDLKRLWKYSVERSTLMTGKCQEQVIFGFRSDEDERWENSFWDENVQKKYPFLFLSLLQFKNSEKTTEFCKECREFEKAMTNEEEGYRAVTYLTLDNSDLILILLSRNYLSGAELVDSLHRGAGSIAERISLFNWSLCYSFTVASLYREILNGDNGPEEEILPFVYIHAIEQSPGSVDHIYNQIKDVVGEEYLNKEKQSTLGCNDELIILKDVPWSKFRLLYQDNSGILNHSNEFYQNYLTGVTTIIGTPHEMKKVANGRFIRVSESDKGKTDSESLSSMLRKAFGKMDLINNTDCVRCHNLKKDLYQTLNVLQRFETTFFSDYVFRTLLMPLHMVKNIMEKAHTIEEKDKLFESFYDLFKGISLYAQNSVKSDRQFTQSLDYNIRIYQTPVKLNAFYNAYIYNLKEYLNSMENEQGVLHNYEFIACPGITDNMQVRELFDSLTDEEKIFIASIPENQMYDVRLMFVMLSHEVGHFVGKDIRNRKIRVKCIEKILSHVTIHYYRISLQGELPEEIPEGYWKGLEKELKTRLKEKMEQQKSSDYIRKRYVDISEEEIKKLEKDLEKYGVYSSILNLLLQESMKEILEESEELFSYLLEDTFMVTMKKADLKNAERERKKLRRKIQKITNEWLTDSPWNKTMTNLSASMDLLIENFKECVADVIGILTLRLSMFDYLDSVIQSNSDQGRIDIVNTKALVRCALVVYCMENPGDDLRYYWSDKEIQVIDESGNGRVRDFKNAICEFLDEYFKGKESPKKLPEIAAYKKSAVNILYDSSVLQQLGGYLSVCRRTFEERNSKEIRSQQKELINVYKLQQENNIETFILGVQKYIFDYQNVVTEKMGELVGEN
;
A
#
# COMPACT_ATOMS: atom_id res chain seq x y z
N MET A 1 -25.91 -6.19 -17.45
CA MET A 1 -24.70 -6.55 -16.69
C MET A 1 -24.85 -6.00 -15.30
N TYR A 2 -24.85 -6.89 -14.32
CA TYR A 2 -25.12 -6.63 -12.92
C TYR A 2 -23.92 -7.14 -12.12
N ASN A 3 -23.17 -6.22 -11.51
CA ASN A 3 -21.99 -6.55 -10.70
C ASN A 3 -22.42 -6.87 -9.28
N ILE A 4 -21.82 -7.89 -8.70
CA ILE A 4 -22.11 -8.37 -7.35
C ILE A 4 -20.83 -8.37 -6.52
N CYS A 5 -20.92 -7.77 -5.33
CA CYS A 5 -19.95 -7.95 -4.25
C CYS A 5 -20.70 -8.44 -3.01
N ARG A 6 -20.50 -9.70 -2.67
CA ARG A 6 -21.17 -10.45 -1.60
C ARG A 6 -20.20 -10.63 -0.42
N PRO A 7 -20.44 -10.01 0.75
CA PRO A 7 -19.63 -10.28 1.93
C PRO A 7 -20.08 -11.57 2.61
N PHE A 8 -19.15 -12.49 2.83
CA PHE A 8 -19.30 -13.69 3.66
C PHE A 8 -18.57 -13.44 4.97
N ILE A 9 -19.30 -13.46 6.09
CA ILE A 9 -18.79 -13.16 7.42
C ILE A 9 -18.63 -14.48 8.16
N LEU A 10 -17.40 -14.85 8.46
CA LEU A 10 -17.07 -16.02 9.28
C LEU A 10 -16.92 -15.57 10.73
N HIS A 11 -17.69 -16.18 11.62
CA HIS A 11 -17.70 -15.89 13.05
C HIS A 11 -16.89 -16.93 13.80
N ASN A 12 -16.11 -16.47 14.76
CA ASN A 12 -15.37 -17.32 15.68
C ASN A 12 -15.59 -16.83 17.12
N ASP A 13 -16.09 -17.73 17.96
CA ASP A 13 -16.39 -17.57 19.37
C ASP A 13 -15.55 -18.54 20.23
N PHE A 14 -14.30 -18.77 19.80
CA PHE A 14 -13.45 -19.85 20.30
C PHE A 14 -12.57 -19.47 21.51
N LEU A 15 -13.15 -18.88 22.57
CA LEU A 15 -12.60 -18.65 23.94
C LEU A 15 -12.28 -17.18 24.35
N PRO A 16 -12.82 -16.69 25.50
CA PRO A 16 -13.96 -17.24 26.21
C PRO A 16 -15.22 -17.01 25.37
N PRO A 17 -16.09 -18.02 25.19
CA PRO A 17 -17.27 -17.87 24.38
C PRO A 17 -18.27 -16.89 25.02
N SER A 18 -19.05 -16.21 24.18
CA SER A 18 -20.13 -15.33 24.64
C SER A 18 -21.16 -16.11 25.46
N ARG A 19 -21.67 -15.51 26.54
CA ARG A 19 -22.76 -16.11 27.32
C ARG A 19 -24.14 -15.89 26.70
N GLU A 20 -24.24 -14.98 25.75
CA GLU A 20 -25.50 -14.63 25.08
C GLU A 20 -25.58 -15.32 23.71
N VAL A 21 -26.80 -15.61 23.26
CA VAL A 21 -27.05 -16.11 21.89
C VAL A 21 -26.58 -15.09 20.87
N HIS A 22 -25.81 -15.54 19.88
CA HIS A 22 -25.49 -14.72 18.72
C HIS A 22 -26.72 -14.63 17.81
N GLN A 23 -27.28 -13.42 17.68
CA GLN A 23 -28.41 -13.18 16.78
C GLN A 23 -27.98 -12.84 15.36
N ASP A 24 -26.69 -12.56 15.17
CA ASP A 24 -26.17 -11.91 13.96
C ASP A 24 -25.71 -12.90 12.89
N TRP A 25 -25.73 -14.21 13.18
CA TRP A 25 -25.36 -15.28 12.25
C TRP A 25 -26.57 -15.98 11.60
N ASP A 26 -26.45 -16.26 10.29
CA ASP A 26 -27.50 -16.91 9.50
C ASP A 26 -27.40 -18.45 9.60
N TYR A 27 -26.18 -18.97 9.77
CA TYR A 27 -25.89 -20.39 9.85
C TYR A 27 -24.98 -20.69 11.05
N LEU A 28 -25.27 -21.82 11.72
CA LEU A 28 -24.35 -22.43 12.68
C LEU A 28 -23.33 -23.28 11.92
N SER A 29 -22.05 -23.06 12.16
CA SER A 29 -20.96 -23.77 11.50
C SER A 29 -20.36 -24.86 12.39
N TYR A 30 -19.79 -25.88 11.75
CA TYR A 30 -19.09 -26.96 12.43
C TYR A 30 -17.60 -26.90 12.08
N GLY A 31 -16.74 -26.86 13.10
CA GLY A 31 -15.29 -26.86 12.97
C GLY A 31 -14.67 -25.68 13.72
N TYR A 32 -13.75 -24.98 13.05
CA TYR A 32 -13.03 -23.83 13.62
C TYR A 32 -13.83 -22.51 13.60
N TYR A 33 -14.87 -22.44 12.78
CA TYR A 33 -15.79 -21.30 12.74
C TYR A 33 -17.09 -21.76 13.37
N ASP A 34 -17.71 -20.87 14.14
CA ASP A 34 -18.92 -21.16 14.90
C ASP A 34 -20.17 -20.75 14.13
N GLY A 35 -20.06 -19.78 13.22
CA GLY A 35 -21.14 -19.49 12.27
C GLY A 35 -20.76 -18.64 11.07
N ILE A 36 -21.74 -18.48 10.17
CA ILE A 36 -21.62 -17.72 8.93
C ILE A 36 -22.79 -16.75 8.81
N SER A 37 -22.51 -15.51 8.42
CA SER A 37 -23.52 -14.58 7.87
C SER A 37 -23.23 -14.25 6.42
N VAL A 38 -24.28 -14.02 5.64
CA VAL A 38 -24.21 -13.64 4.23
C VAL A 38 -24.83 -12.26 4.06
N GLY A 39 -24.00 -11.26 3.75
CA GLY A 39 -24.50 -9.89 3.62
C GLY A 39 -25.12 -9.60 2.25
N LYS A 40 -25.60 -8.35 2.10
CA LYS A 40 -26.24 -7.86 0.87
C LYS A 40 -25.22 -7.51 -0.22
N ASN A 41 -25.68 -7.35 -1.46
CA ASN A 41 -24.82 -6.91 -2.57
C ASN A 41 -24.37 -5.47 -2.33
N LEU A 42 -23.06 -5.27 -2.11
CA LEU A 42 -22.48 -3.95 -1.89
C LEU A 42 -22.46 -3.08 -3.16
N PHE A 43 -22.63 -3.68 -4.35
CA PHE A 43 -22.67 -3.00 -5.64
C PHE A 43 -24.10 -2.78 -6.18
N SER A 44 -25.13 -2.99 -5.37
CA SER A 44 -26.55 -2.84 -5.75
C SER A 44 -26.93 -1.43 -6.25
N GLU A 45 -26.09 -0.42 -6.04
CA GLU A 45 -26.26 0.95 -6.56
C GLU A 45 -25.57 1.18 -7.93
N GLY A 46 -25.11 0.11 -8.59
CA GLY A 46 -24.73 0.08 -10.01
C GLY A 46 -23.25 0.32 -10.34
N ALA A 47 -22.49 1.02 -9.49
CA ALA A 47 -21.07 1.27 -9.73
C ALA A 47 -20.15 0.30 -8.94
N ILE A 48 -19.10 -0.18 -9.60
CA ILE A 48 -17.99 -0.88 -8.93
C ILE A 48 -17.20 0.15 -8.12
N ASP A 49 -17.28 0.06 -6.79
CA ASP A 49 -16.52 0.90 -5.88
C ASP A 49 -15.93 0.05 -4.77
N LEU A 50 -14.65 -0.30 -4.90
CA LEU A 50 -13.95 -1.12 -3.91
C LEU A 50 -13.84 -0.43 -2.54
N LYS A 51 -13.94 0.91 -2.47
CA LYS A 51 -13.95 1.63 -1.19
C LYS A 51 -15.14 1.25 -0.31
N ARG A 52 -16.22 0.72 -0.88
CA ARG A 52 -17.36 0.19 -0.13
C ARG A 52 -16.98 -1.00 0.75
N LEU A 53 -15.97 -1.78 0.36
CA LEU A 53 -15.50 -2.91 1.16
C LEU A 53 -14.84 -2.43 2.45
N TRP A 54 -14.00 -1.40 2.36
CA TRP A 54 -13.41 -0.79 3.55
C TRP A 54 -14.47 -0.18 4.47
N LYS A 55 -15.41 0.60 3.92
CA LYS A 55 -16.53 1.16 4.70
C LYS A 55 -17.35 0.08 5.39
N TYR A 56 -17.66 -1.01 4.68
CA TYR A 56 -18.36 -2.16 5.24
C TYR A 56 -17.59 -2.77 6.41
N SER A 57 -16.28 -2.98 6.26
CA SER A 57 -15.44 -3.52 7.34
C SER A 57 -15.39 -2.58 8.56
N VAL A 58 -15.29 -1.26 8.36
CA VAL A 58 -15.33 -0.27 9.45
C VAL A 58 -16.68 -0.31 10.17
N GLU A 59 -17.79 -0.27 9.43
CA GLU A 59 -19.14 -0.36 9.98
C GLU A 59 -19.31 -1.63 10.81
N ARG A 60 -18.89 -2.79 10.30
CA ARG A 60 -18.90 -4.06 11.04
C ARG A 60 -18.08 -3.98 12.31
N SER A 61 -16.83 -3.51 12.23
CA SER A 61 -15.96 -3.38 13.40
C SER A 61 -16.53 -2.47 14.48
N THR A 62 -17.27 -1.41 14.12
CA THR A 62 -17.95 -0.53 15.09
C THR A 62 -19.18 -1.16 15.76
N LEU A 63 -19.79 -2.17 15.14
CA LEU A 63 -20.93 -2.90 15.70
C LEU A 63 -20.50 -4.03 16.65
N MET A 64 -19.21 -4.41 16.64
CA MET A 64 -18.69 -5.49 17.48
C MET A 64 -18.74 -5.13 18.96
N THR A 65 -19.28 -6.04 19.78
CA THR A 65 -19.42 -5.86 21.24
C THR A 65 -18.44 -6.70 22.05
N GLY A 66 -17.41 -7.26 21.40
CA GLY A 66 -16.44 -8.17 22.02
C GLY A 66 -16.98 -9.58 22.28
N LYS A 67 -18.16 -9.92 21.74
CA LYS A 67 -18.81 -11.23 21.88
C LYS A 67 -18.23 -12.32 20.99
N CYS A 68 -17.76 -11.97 19.80
CA CYS A 68 -17.11 -12.89 18.87
C CYS A 68 -16.04 -12.13 18.07
N GLN A 69 -15.22 -12.85 17.30
CA GLN A 69 -14.39 -12.27 16.26
C GLN A 69 -14.99 -12.55 14.90
N GLU A 70 -14.85 -11.58 14.00
CA GLU A 70 -15.37 -11.66 12.64
C GLU A 70 -14.26 -11.57 11.62
N GLN A 71 -14.41 -12.35 10.56
CA GLN A 71 -13.61 -12.25 9.36
C GLN A 71 -14.51 -12.13 8.14
N VAL A 72 -14.27 -11.13 7.30
CA VAL A 72 -15.04 -10.90 6.08
C VAL A 72 -14.25 -11.31 4.85
N ILE A 73 -14.84 -12.19 4.04
CA ILE A 73 -14.37 -12.59 2.72
C ILE A 73 -15.33 -12.01 1.68
N PHE A 74 -14.82 -11.27 0.70
CA PHE A 74 -15.65 -10.66 -0.34
C PHE A 74 -15.68 -11.54 -1.59
N GLY A 75 -16.86 -12.02 -1.96
CA GLY A 75 -17.11 -12.73 -3.22
C GLY A 75 -17.56 -11.77 -4.31
N PHE A 76 -16.98 -11.89 -5.49
CA PHE A 76 -17.29 -11.06 -6.65
C PHE A 76 -17.75 -11.90 -7.83
N ARG A 77 -18.79 -11.42 -8.51
CA ARG A 77 -19.26 -12.01 -9.77
C ARG A 77 -20.02 -10.97 -10.61
N SER A 78 -20.17 -11.25 -11.88
CA SER A 78 -20.99 -10.46 -12.79
C SER A 78 -22.02 -11.37 -13.45
N ASP A 79 -23.28 -10.92 -13.45
CA ASP A 79 -24.39 -11.63 -14.08
C ASP A 79 -25.09 -10.74 -15.13
N GLU A 80 -25.92 -11.35 -15.97
CA GLU A 80 -26.72 -10.60 -16.96
C GLU A 80 -27.78 -9.74 -16.26
N ASP A 81 -28.45 -10.33 -15.26
CA ASP A 81 -29.44 -9.72 -14.38
C ASP A 81 -29.25 -10.16 -12.92
N GLU A 82 -30.05 -9.58 -12.01
CA GLU A 82 -29.97 -9.86 -10.57
C GLU A 82 -30.69 -11.15 -10.13
N ARG A 83 -31.44 -11.82 -11.03
CA ARG A 83 -32.44 -12.81 -10.63
C ARG A 83 -31.83 -14.10 -10.11
N TRP A 84 -30.79 -14.60 -10.76
CA TRP A 84 -30.18 -15.89 -10.42
C TRP A 84 -29.61 -15.87 -9.00
N GLU A 85 -28.73 -14.91 -8.71
CA GLU A 85 -28.05 -14.86 -7.42
C GLU A 85 -28.98 -14.42 -6.29
N ASN A 86 -29.90 -13.48 -6.53
CA ASN A 86 -30.93 -13.14 -5.54
C ASN A 86 -31.84 -14.35 -5.24
N SER A 87 -32.22 -15.14 -6.27
CA SER A 87 -33.00 -16.36 -6.07
C SER A 87 -32.22 -17.45 -5.33
N PHE A 88 -30.90 -17.49 -5.47
CA PHE A 88 -30.06 -18.43 -4.74
C PHE A 88 -30.10 -18.16 -3.22
N TRP A 89 -30.12 -16.88 -2.83
CA TRP A 89 -30.14 -16.42 -1.44
C TRP A 89 -31.54 -16.08 -0.88
N ASP A 90 -32.61 -16.54 -1.53
CA ASP A 90 -34.00 -16.35 -1.05
C ASP A 90 -34.31 -17.26 0.16
N GLU A 91 -34.90 -16.72 1.23
CA GLU A 91 -35.19 -17.45 2.47
C GLU A 91 -35.90 -18.79 2.27
N ASN A 92 -36.80 -18.89 1.28
CA ASN A 92 -37.50 -20.13 0.98
C ASN A 92 -36.57 -21.21 0.42
N VAL A 93 -35.53 -20.78 -0.31
CA VAL A 93 -34.46 -21.67 -0.81
C VAL A 93 -33.60 -22.13 0.35
N GLN A 94 -33.20 -21.27 1.29
CA GLN A 94 -32.42 -21.72 2.45
C GLN A 94 -33.22 -22.69 3.32
N LYS A 95 -34.53 -22.49 3.47
CA LYS A 95 -35.41 -23.46 4.16
C LYS A 95 -35.48 -24.81 3.45
N LYS A 96 -35.48 -24.80 2.12
CA LYS A 96 -35.50 -26.02 1.28
C LYS A 96 -34.15 -26.73 1.22
N TYR A 97 -33.04 -25.98 1.33
CA TYR A 97 -31.66 -26.46 1.26
C TYR A 97 -30.88 -25.94 2.48
N PRO A 98 -31.12 -26.52 3.67
CA PRO A 98 -30.67 -25.93 4.94
C PRO A 98 -29.18 -26.12 5.22
N PHE A 99 -28.50 -27.00 4.49
CA PHE A 99 -27.07 -27.22 4.65
C PHE A 99 -26.28 -26.36 3.68
N LEU A 100 -25.34 -25.59 4.21
CA LEU A 100 -24.44 -24.73 3.46
C LEU A 100 -23.00 -25.26 3.56
N PHE A 101 -22.34 -25.38 2.42
CA PHE A 101 -20.92 -25.67 2.32
C PHE A 101 -20.24 -24.49 1.63
N LEU A 102 -19.44 -23.74 2.39
CA LEU A 102 -18.59 -22.66 1.88
C LEU A 102 -17.19 -23.23 1.63
N SER A 103 -16.86 -23.46 0.38
CA SER A 103 -15.58 -23.99 -0.05
C SER A 103 -14.71 -22.88 -0.63
N LEU A 104 -13.50 -22.70 -0.08
CA LEU A 104 -12.47 -21.86 -0.68
C LEU A 104 -11.56 -22.74 -1.52
N LEU A 105 -11.48 -22.45 -2.81
CA LEU A 105 -10.75 -23.25 -3.81
C LEU A 105 -9.58 -22.47 -4.37
N GLN A 106 -8.46 -23.16 -4.55
CA GLN A 106 -7.24 -22.61 -5.11
C GLN A 106 -6.63 -23.57 -6.12
N PHE A 107 -6.34 -23.02 -7.30
CA PHE A 107 -5.89 -23.78 -8.46
C PHE A 107 -4.39 -23.57 -8.68
N LYS A 108 -3.75 -24.52 -9.36
CA LYS A 108 -2.35 -24.41 -9.73
C LYS A 108 -2.13 -23.17 -10.59
N ASN A 109 -1.09 -22.40 -10.26
CA ASN A 109 -0.62 -21.20 -10.95
C ASN A 109 -0.65 -21.35 -12.48
N SER A 110 -1.78 -20.97 -13.06
CA SER A 110 -2.03 -20.93 -14.49
C SER A 110 -2.74 -19.62 -14.77
N GLU A 111 -2.37 -18.97 -15.86
CA GLU A 111 -2.98 -17.72 -16.30
C GLU A 111 -4.49 -17.95 -16.47
N LYS A 112 -5.31 -17.21 -15.72
CA LYS A 112 -6.76 -17.30 -15.82
C LYS A 112 -7.25 -16.27 -16.80
N THR A 113 -7.89 -16.75 -17.85
CA THR A 113 -8.45 -15.92 -18.92
C THR A 113 -9.90 -15.56 -18.60
N THR A 114 -10.50 -14.69 -19.41
CA THR A 114 -11.95 -14.41 -19.33
C THR A 114 -12.82 -15.64 -19.61
N GLU A 115 -12.26 -16.70 -20.20
CA GLU A 115 -12.94 -17.99 -20.36
C GLU A 115 -13.19 -18.65 -19.01
N PHE A 116 -12.33 -18.39 -18.01
CA PHE A 116 -12.48 -18.91 -16.64
C PHE A 116 -13.85 -18.57 -16.03
N CYS A 117 -14.40 -17.37 -16.30
CA CYS A 117 -15.74 -17.01 -15.82
C CYS A 117 -16.83 -17.85 -16.47
N LYS A 118 -16.70 -18.16 -17.77
CA LYS A 118 -17.64 -19.04 -18.48
C LYS A 118 -17.56 -20.46 -17.93
N GLU A 119 -16.34 -20.96 -17.74
CA GLU A 119 -16.07 -22.25 -17.11
C GLU A 119 -16.65 -22.32 -15.70
N CYS A 120 -16.56 -21.23 -14.90
CA CYS A 120 -17.21 -21.15 -13.59
C CYS A 120 -18.73 -21.31 -13.68
N ARG A 121 -19.39 -20.67 -14.65
CA ARG A 121 -20.85 -20.84 -14.86
C ARG A 121 -21.21 -22.24 -15.36
N GLU A 122 -20.38 -22.88 -16.17
CA GLU A 122 -20.57 -24.27 -16.58
C GLU A 122 -20.36 -25.24 -15.41
N PHE A 123 -19.38 -24.95 -14.56
CA PHE A 123 -19.12 -25.68 -13.33
C PHE A 123 -20.29 -25.53 -12.33
N GLU A 124 -20.85 -24.33 -12.15
CA GLU A 124 -22.07 -24.09 -11.35
C GLU A 124 -23.24 -24.97 -11.82
N LYS A 125 -23.48 -25.02 -13.14
CA LYS A 125 -24.53 -25.86 -13.74
C LYS A 125 -24.25 -27.35 -13.51
N ALA A 126 -22.99 -27.76 -13.57
CA ALA A 126 -22.60 -29.15 -13.34
C ALA A 126 -22.76 -29.58 -11.87
N MET A 127 -22.62 -28.63 -10.94
CA MET A 127 -22.77 -28.85 -9.49
C MET A 127 -24.21 -28.64 -9.00
N THR A 128 -25.06 -28.00 -9.80
CA THR A 128 -26.47 -27.77 -9.47
C THR A 128 -27.34 -28.90 -10.02
N ASN A 129 -28.04 -29.59 -9.13
CA ASN A 129 -29.05 -30.56 -9.51
C ASN A 129 -30.23 -30.44 -8.53
N GLU A 130 -31.26 -29.69 -8.91
CA GLU A 130 -32.39 -29.42 -8.02
C GLU A 130 -33.25 -30.67 -7.73
N GLU A 131 -33.25 -31.65 -8.63
CA GLU A 131 -33.93 -32.94 -8.46
C GLU A 131 -33.23 -33.79 -7.40
N GLU A 132 -31.89 -33.85 -7.45
CA GLU A 132 -31.06 -34.54 -6.44
C GLU A 132 -30.86 -33.72 -5.16
N GLY A 133 -31.29 -32.46 -5.14
CA GLY A 133 -31.32 -31.66 -3.92
C GLY A 133 -30.12 -30.72 -3.72
N TYR A 134 -29.46 -30.26 -4.78
CA TYR A 134 -28.31 -29.35 -4.69
C TYR A 134 -28.46 -28.07 -5.52
N ARG A 135 -27.87 -26.98 -5.03
CA ARG A 135 -27.65 -25.75 -5.79
C ARG A 135 -26.25 -25.21 -5.53
N ALA A 136 -25.56 -24.75 -6.58
CA ALA A 136 -24.22 -24.19 -6.47
C ALA A 136 -24.14 -22.77 -7.06
N VAL A 137 -23.31 -21.94 -6.44
CA VAL A 137 -22.96 -20.61 -6.94
C VAL A 137 -21.48 -20.34 -6.66
N THR A 138 -20.80 -19.66 -7.59
CA THR A 138 -19.38 -19.35 -7.43
C THR A 138 -19.10 -17.84 -7.45
N TYR A 139 -18.03 -17.44 -6.76
CA TYR A 139 -17.55 -16.07 -6.71
C TYR A 139 -16.02 -16.04 -6.82
N LEU A 140 -15.46 -15.09 -7.55
CA LEU A 140 -14.05 -14.75 -7.43
C LEU A 140 -13.79 -14.03 -6.11
N THR A 141 -12.54 -14.00 -5.65
CA THR A 141 -12.14 -13.26 -4.44
C THR A 141 -10.78 -12.58 -4.61
N LEU A 142 -10.57 -11.49 -3.85
CA LEU A 142 -9.28 -10.80 -3.71
C LEU A 142 -8.41 -11.36 -2.56
N ASP A 143 -8.89 -12.36 -1.83
CA ASP A 143 -8.13 -13.11 -0.82
C ASP A 143 -7.22 -14.18 -1.48
N ASN A 144 -6.48 -15.00 -0.70
CA ASN A 144 -5.49 -15.94 -1.27
C ASN A 144 -6.13 -17.05 -2.13
N SER A 145 -7.39 -17.37 -1.89
CA SER A 145 -8.13 -18.34 -2.71
C SER A 145 -8.52 -17.75 -4.05
N ASP A 146 -8.81 -18.60 -5.02
CA ASP A 146 -9.18 -18.16 -6.36
C ASP A 146 -10.67 -18.04 -6.55
N LEU A 147 -11.41 -18.99 -5.97
CA LEU A 147 -12.84 -19.14 -6.13
C LEU A 147 -13.46 -19.49 -4.77
N ILE A 148 -14.57 -18.86 -4.46
CA ILE A 148 -15.49 -19.26 -3.40
C ILE A 148 -16.58 -20.07 -4.09
N LEU A 149 -16.75 -21.32 -3.71
CA LEU A 149 -17.87 -22.16 -4.10
C LEU A 149 -18.82 -22.25 -2.91
N ILE A 150 -20.07 -21.85 -3.12
CA ILE A 150 -21.15 -22.10 -2.18
C ILE A 150 -22.01 -23.22 -2.74
N LEU A 151 -22.18 -24.28 -1.96
CA LEU A 151 -23.10 -25.37 -2.23
C LEU A 151 -24.18 -25.40 -1.16
N LEU A 152 -25.44 -25.26 -1.59
CA LEU A 152 -26.61 -25.51 -0.77
C LEU A 152 -27.12 -26.94 -1.03
N SER A 153 -27.43 -27.67 0.03
CA SER A 153 -27.90 -29.05 -0.05
C SER A 153 -29.13 -29.27 0.82
N ARG A 154 -30.03 -30.15 0.34
CA ARG A 154 -31.17 -30.65 1.14
C ARG A 154 -30.70 -31.63 2.22
N ASN A 155 -29.71 -32.47 1.89
CA ASN A 155 -29.17 -33.52 2.75
C ASN A 155 -27.68 -33.30 3.02
N TYR A 156 -27.25 -33.53 4.26
CA TYR A 156 -25.88 -33.22 4.67
C TYR A 156 -24.88 -34.20 4.04
N LEU A 157 -25.10 -35.51 4.16
CA LEU A 157 -24.11 -36.49 3.68
C LEU A 157 -23.93 -36.38 2.18
N SER A 158 -25.02 -36.18 1.44
CA SER A 158 -24.95 -36.09 -0.01
C SER A 158 -24.21 -34.82 -0.46
N GLY A 159 -24.39 -33.69 0.24
CA GLY A 159 -23.58 -32.49 0.03
C GLY A 159 -22.11 -32.67 0.43
N ALA A 160 -21.86 -33.34 1.55
CA ALA A 160 -20.52 -33.65 2.05
C ALA A 160 -19.76 -34.60 1.11
N GLU A 161 -20.42 -35.60 0.52
CA GLU A 161 -19.87 -36.50 -0.49
C GLU A 161 -19.49 -35.76 -1.78
N LEU A 162 -20.32 -34.80 -2.19
CA LEU A 162 -20.06 -33.95 -3.35
C LEU A 162 -18.79 -33.11 -3.12
N VAL A 163 -18.69 -32.48 -1.95
CA VAL A 163 -17.52 -31.68 -1.54
C VAL A 163 -16.27 -32.53 -1.33
N ASP A 164 -16.38 -33.70 -0.70
CA ASP A 164 -15.25 -34.64 -0.52
C ASP A 164 -14.72 -35.15 -1.88
N SER A 165 -15.62 -35.45 -2.81
CA SER A 165 -15.27 -35.84 -4.19
C SER A 165 -14.50 -34.73 -4.91
N LEU A 166 -14.92 -33.47 -4.72
CA LEU A 166 -14.20 -32.28 -5.20
C LEU A 166 -12.80 -32.18 -4.59
N HIS A 167 -12.67 -32.27 -3.26
CA HIS A 167 -11.38 -32.16 -2.56
C HIS A 167 -10.39 -33.27 -2.96
N ARG A 168 -10.88 -34.48 -3.22
CA ARG A 168 -10.03 -35.64 -3.55
C ARG A 168 -9.67 -35.74 -5.03
N GLY A 169 -10.33 -34.97 -5.89
CA GLY A 169 -10.22 -35.15 -7.33
C GLY A 169 -10.66 -36.57 -7.75
N ALA A 170 -11.72 -37.10 -7.13
CA ALA A 170 -12.30 -38.41 -7.46
C ALA A 170 -13.77 -38.31 -7.88
N GLY A 171 -14.27 -39.31 -8.60
CA GLY A 171 -15.66 -39.39 -9.03
C GLY A 171 -16.03 -38.49 -10.21
N SER A 172 -17.34 -38.39 -10.49
CA SER A 172 -17.88 -37.68 -11.65
C SER A 172 -17.59 -36.17 -11.64
N ILE A 173 -17.37 -35.59 -10.47
CA ILE A 173 -17.04 -34.16 -10.31
C ILE A 173 -15.60 -33.90 -10.75
N ALA A 174 -14.67 -34.78 -10.38
CA ALA A 174 -13.27 -34.64 -10.78
C ALA A 174 -13.09 -34.79 -12.29
N GLU A 175 -13.85 -35.71 -12.90
CA GLU A 175 -13.94 -35.81 -14.36
C GLU A 175 -14.46 -34.50 -14.97
N ARG A 176 -15.48 -33.88 -14.38
CA ARG A 176 -16.02 -32.58 -14.83
C ARG A 176 -15.03 -31.42 -14.64
N ILE A 177 -14.29 -31.36 -13.54
CA ILE A 177 -13.24 -30.35 -13.32
C ILE A 177 -12.09 -30.51 -14.32
N SER A 178 -11.75 -31.76 -14.65
CA SER A 178 -10.74 -32.04 -15.65
C SER A 178 -11.13 -31.60 -17.07
N LEU A 179 -12.44 -31.47 -17.37
CA LEU A 179 -12.92 -30.91 -18.65
C LEU A 179 -12.50 -29.45 -18.83
N PHE A 180 -12.37 -28.71 -17.72
CA PHE A 180 -11.93 -27.30 -17.72
C PHE A 180 -10.42 -27.16 -17.59
N ASN A 181 -9.66 -28.27 -17.62
CA ASN A 181 -8.21 -28.29 -17.39
C ASN A 181 -7.78 -27.63 -16.06
N TRP A 182 -8.68 -27.60 -15.07
CA TRP A 182 -8.40 -27.05 -13.75
C TRP A 182 -7.63 -28.05 -12.91
N SER A 183 -6.56 -27.60 -12.27
CA SER A 183 -5.79 -28.38 -11.31
C SER A 183 -5.97 -27.78 -9.92
N LEU A 184 -6.83 -28.38 -9.10
CA LEU A 184 -7.04 -27.95 -7.72
C LEU A 184 -5.79 -28.31 -6.89
N CYS A 185 -5.20 -27.29 -6.26
CA CYS A 185 -4.00 -27.45 -5.42
C CYS A 185 -4.33 -27.44 -3.94
N TYR A 186 -5.23 -26.56 -3.54
CA TYR A 186 -5.63 -26.39 -2.16
C TYR A 186 -7.10 -26.05 -2.08
N SER A 187 -7.75 -26.59 -1.05
CA SER A 187 -9.14 -26.29 -0.76
C SER A 187 -9.47 -26.61 0.69
N PHE A 188 -10.39 -25.84 1.25
CA PHE A 188 -11.03 -26.16 2.52
C PHE A 188 -12.50 -25.76 2.47
N THR A 189 -13.31 -26.40 3.31
CA THR A 189 -14.75 -26.16 3.36
C THR A 189 -15.20 -25.96 4.80
N VAL A 190 -16.08 -24.98 5.00
CA VAL A 190 -16.86 -24.79 6.22
C VAL A 190 -18.26 -25.32 5.96
N ALA A 191 -18.68 -26.32 6.73
CA ALA A 191 -20.03 -26.89 6.65
C ALA A 191 -20.91 -26.26 7.73
N SER A 192 -22.17 -25.97 7.40
CA SER A 192 -23.06 -25.22 8.29
C SER A 192 -24.53 -25.58 8.10
N LEU A 193 -25.34 -25.34 9.13
CA LEU A 193 -26.78 -25.56 9.14
C LEU A 193 -27.51 -24.23 9.34
N TYR A 194 -28.55 -24.00 8.55
CA TYR A 194 -29.36 -22.78 8.61
C TYR A 194 -30.05 -22.65 9.97
N ARG A 195 -29.88 -21.48 10.61
CA ARG A 195 -30.25 -21.27 12.01
C ARG A 195 -31.74 -21.40 12.29
N GLU A 196 -32.60 -20.98 11.35
CA GLU A 196 -34.05 -21.15 11.52
C GLU A 196 -34.46 -22.64 11.57
N ILE A 197 -33.75 -23.51 10.86
CA ILE A 197 -34.00 -24.96 10.84
C ILE A 197 -33.38 -25.64 12.07
N LEU A 198 -32.22 -25.15 12.54
CA LEU A 198 -31.63 -25.59 13.81
C LEU A 198 -32.62 -25.42 14.97
N ASN A 199 -33.22 -24.23 15.07
CA ASN A 199 -34.10 -23.85 16.19
C ASN A 199 -35.60 -24.12 15.95
N GLY A 200 -35.99 -24.52 14.74
CA GLY A 200 -37.39 -24.81 14.39
C GLY A 200 -37.89 -26.19 14.86
N ASP A 201 -39.20 -26.36 14.89
CA ASP A 201 -39.84 -27.64 15.25
C ASP A 201 -39.60 -28.73 14.20
N ASN A 202 -39.58 -28.35 12.93
CA ASN A 202 -39.30 -29.24 11.80
C ASN A 202 -37.78 -29.23 11.52
N GLY A 203 -37.08 -30.29 11.93
CA GLY A 203 -35.67 -30.49 11.62
C GLY A 203 -35.43 -30.86 10.14
N PRO A 204 -34.16 -30.97 9.72
CA PRO A 204 -33.82 -31.50 8.39
C PRO A 204 -34.34 -32.94 8.22
N GLU A 205 -34.40 -33.43 6.97
CA GLU A 205 -34.77 -34.82 6.67
C GLU A 205 -33.96 -35.80 7.54
N GLU A 206 -34.58 -36.88 8.01
CA GLU A 206 -33.94 -37.84 8.93
C GLU A 206 -32.82 -38.62 8.23
N GLU A 207 -31.62 -38.04 8.29
CA GLU A 207 -30.37 -38.63 7.85
C GLU A 207 -29.52 -39.03 9.08
N ILE A 208 -28.84 -40.16 8.96
CA ILE A 208 -28.02 -40.75 10.03
C ILE A 208 -26.57 -40.30 9.83
N LEU A 209 -26.04 -39.52 10.77
CA LEU A 209 -24.63 -39.10 10.78
C LEU A 209 -23.75 -40.26 11.25
N PRO A 210 -22.84 -40.78 10.41
CA PRO A 210 -22.11 -41.99 10.76
C PRO A 210 -21.08 -41.77 11.87
N PHE A 211 -20.38 -40.64 11.85
CA PHE A 211 -19.41 -40.27 12.88
C PHE A 211 -19.46 -38.77 13.18
N VAL A 212 -19.50 -38.41 14.46
CA VAL A 212 -19.28 -37.04 14.92
C VAL A 212 -18.23 -37.05 16.02
N TYR A 213 -17.24 -36.18 15.87
CA TYR A 213 -16.15 -35.97 16.81
C TYR A 213 -16.35 -34.62 17.49
N ILE A 214 -16.53 -34.64 18.80
CA ILE A 214 -16.69 -33.44 19.62
C ILE A 214 -15.45 -33.34 20.50
N HIS A 215 -14.59 -32.38 20.17
CA HIS A 215 -13.44 -32.03 20.98
C HIS A 215 -13.87 -31.01 22.02
N ALA A 216 -13.73 -31.34 23.29
CA ALA A 216 -14.14 -30.50 24.41
C ALA A 216 -12.93 -29.94 25.16
N ILE A 217 -13.05 -28.69 25.59
CA ILE A 217 -12.17 -28.03 26.56
C ILE A 217 -12.96 -27.88 27.85
N GLU A 218 -12.49 -28.50 28.91
CA GLU A 218 -13.16 -28.54 30.20
C GLU A 218 -13.07 -27.20 30.94
N GLN A 219 -14.12 -26.85 31.68
CA GLN A 219 -14.09 -25.67 32.57
C GLN A 219 -13.30 -25.98 33.86
N SER A 220 -13.36 -27.23 34.34
CA SER A 220 -12.62 -27.72 35.50
C SER A 220 -12.34 -29.21 35.35
N PRO A 221 -11.23 -29.75 35.89
CA PRO A 221 -10.88 -31.17 35.71
C PRO A 221 -12.01 -32.14 36.08
N GLY A 222 -12.39 -33.00 35.14
CA GLY A 222 -13.47 -33.99 35.26
C GLY A 222 -14.87 -33.45 34.93
N SER A 223 -15.01 -32.19 34.52
CA SER A 223 -16.31 -31.58 34.18
C SER A 223 -16.95 -32.18 32.92
N VAL A 224 -16.15 -32.75 32.01
CA VAL A 224 -16.64 -33.43 30.80
C VAL A 224 -17.59 -34.59 31.12
N ASP A 225 -17.46 -35.22 32.29
CA ASP A 225 -18.28 -36.38 32.64
C ASP A 225 -19.76 -35.98 32.76
N HIS A 226 -20.03 -34.76 33.24
CA HIS A 226 -21.37 -34.19 33.27
C HIS A 226 -21.91 -33.96 31.86
N ILE A 227 -21.07 -33.49 30.93
CA ILE A 227 -21.42 -33.31 29.52
C ILE A 227 -21.70 -34.65 28.83
N TYR A 228 -20.86 -35.66 29.04
CA TYR A 228 -21.06 -36.98 28.48
C TYR A 228 -22.40 -37.60 28.91
N ASN A 229 -22.75 -37.46 30.20
CA ASN A 229 -24.03 -37.95 30.71
C ASN A 229 -25.22 -37.17 30.13
N GLN A 230 -25.14 -35.85 29.98
CA GLN A 230 -26.22 -35.09 29.34
C GLN A 230 -26.35 -35.38 27.85
N ILE A 231 -25.24 -35.57 27.13
CA ILE A 231 -25.29 -36.03 25.73
C ILE A 231 -26.00 -37.39 25.67
N LYS A 232 -25.68 -38.32 26.58
CA LYS A 232 -26.35 -39.62 26.69
C LYS A 232 -27.86 -39.48 26.88
N ASP A 233 -28.30 -38.54 27.71
CA ASP A 233 -29.71 -38.29 27.95
C ASP A 233 -30.43 -37.70 26.71
N VAL A 234 -29.75 -36.82 25.96
CA VAL A 234 -30.32 -36.15 24.78
C VAL A 234 -30.33 -37.05 23.53
N VAL A 235 -29.23 -37.73 23.21
CA VAL A 235 -29.13 -38.52 21.97
C VAL A 235 -29.43 -40.01 22.18
N GLY A 236 -29.16 -40.56 23.36
CA GLY A 236 -29.26 -41.99 23.67
C GLY A 236 -27.88 -42.66 23.76
N GLU A 237 -27.75 -43.62 24.68
CA GLU A 237 -26.50 -44.36 24.94
C GLU A 237 -26.03 -45.18 23.75
N GLU A 238 -26.96 -45.65 22.93
CA GLU A 238 -26.70 -46.48 21.75
C GLU A 238 -25.89 -45.76 20.66
N TYR A 239 -25.89 -44.42 20.66
CA TYR A 239 -25.14 -43.60 19.70
C TYR A 239 -23.79 -43.12 20.23
N LEU A 240 -23.50 -43.34 21.53
CA LEU A 240 -22.23 -42.96 22.12
C LEU A 240 -21.21 -44.08 21.97
N ASN A 241 -19.99 -43.71 21.60
CA ASN A 241 -18.89 -44.65 21.71
C ASN A 241 -18.62 -44.95 23.19
N LYS A 242 -18.41 -46.24 23.49
CA LYS A 242 -18.21 -46.75 24.86
C LYS A 242 -16.82 -46.42 25.42
N GLU A 243 -15.86 -46.11 24.54
CA GLU A 243 -14.50 -45.74 24.92
C GLU A 243 -14.36 -44.22 24.94
N LYS A 244 -14.16 -43.65 26.14
CA LYS A 244 -13.74 -42.24 26.29
C LYS A 244 -12.27 -42.12 25.89
N GLN A 245 -11.93 -41.05 25.18
CA GLN A 245 -10.58 -40.81 24.71
C GLN A 245 -10.10 -39.43 25.20
N SER A 246 -9.29 -39.43 26.25
CA SER A 246 -8.55 -38.23 26.63
C SER A 246 -7.55 -37.89 25.52
N THR A 247 -7.53 -36.63 25.09
CA THR A 247 -6.64 -36.17 24.04
C THR A 247 -5.51 -35.33 24.62
N LEU A 248 -4.30 -35.46 24.08
CA LEU A 248 -3.18 -34.58 24.41
C LEU A 248 -3.03 -33.54 23.27
N GLY A 249 -3.25 -32.26 23.58
CA GLY A 249 -3.23 -31.17 22.60
C GLY A 249 -3.86 -29.88 23.16
N CYS A 250 -4.62 -29.15 22.33
CA CYS A 250 -5.40 -27.97 22.74
C CYS A 250 -6.78 -28.30 23.34
N ASN A 251 -7.19 -29.57 23.29
CA ASN A 251 -8.47 -30.07 23.80
C ASN A 251 -8.20 -31.11 24.87
N ASP A 252 -9.07 -31.20 25.87
CA ASP A 252 -8.92 -32.13 26.99
C ASP A 252 -9.45 -33.52 26.64
N GLU A 253 -10.62 -33.57 25.96
CA GLU A 253 -11.37 -34.80 25.75
C GLU A 253 -12.02 -34.88 24.36
N LEU A 254 -12.13 -36.11 23.85
CA LEU A 254 -12.81 -36.42 22.59
C LEU A 254 -14.04 -37.30 22.86
N ILE A 255 -15.21 -36.77 22.55
CA ILE A 255 -16.49 -37.49 22.57
C ILE A 255 -16.83 -37.91 21.14
N ILE A 256 -17.12 -39.20 20.94
CA ILE A 256 -17.44 -39.76 19.63
C ILE A 256 -18.90 -40.22 19.62
N LEU A 257 -19.69 -39.65 18.71
CA LEU A 257 -21.03 -40.14 18.38
C LEU A 257 -20.97 -40.96 17.11
N LYS A 258 -21.74 -42.05 17.06
CA LYS A 258 -21.82 -42.96 15.94
C LYS A 258 -23.28 -43.19 15.53
N ASP A 259 -23.52 -43.17 14.23
CA ASP A 259 -24.82 -43.44 13.62
C ASP A 259 -25.97 -42.59 14.23
N VAL A 260 -25.70 -41.32 14.55
CA VAL A 260 -26.65 -40.42 15.23
C VAL A 260 -27.58 -39.73 14.24
N PRO A 261 -28.92 -39.77 14.42
CA PRO A 261 -29.85 -39.03 13.57
C PRO A 261 -29.68 -37.51 13.72
N TRP A 262 -29.79 -36.76 12.62
CA TRP A 262 -29.79 -35.30 12.64
C TRP A 262 -30.85 -34.70 13.58
N SER A 263 -32.03 -35.34 13.66
CA SER A 263 -33.14 -34.92 14.53
C SER A 263 -32.73 -34.83 16.01
N LYS A 264 -31.81 -35.70 16.45
CA LYS A 264 -31.24 -35.71 17.79
C LYS A 264 -29.98 -34.86 17.90
N PHE A 265 -29.08 -34.97 16.92
CA PHE A 265 -27.79 -34.27 16.93
C PHE A 265 -27.97 -32.75 16.97
N ARG A 266 -28.92 -32.20 16.22
CA ARG A 266 -29.19 -30.75 16.19
C ARG A 266 -29.59 -30.18 17.55
N LEU A 267 -30.24 -30.98 18.39
CA LEU A 267 -30.71 -30.54 19.73
C LEU A 267 -29.54 -30.15 20.64
N LEU A 268 -28.35 -30.71 20.40
CA LEU A 268 -27.15 -30.37 21.15
C LEU A 268 -26.71 -28.91 20.94
N TYR A 269 -27.11 -28.27 19.83
CA TYR A 269 -26.62 -26.94 19.44
C TYR A 269 -27.71 -25.87 19.37
N GLN A 270 -28.96 -26.19 19.73
CA GLN A 270 -30.05 -25.19 19.73
C GLN A 270 -29.76 -24.01 20.64
N ASP A 271 -30.24 -22.83 20.25
CA ASP A 271 -30.03 -21.60 21.00
C ASP A 271 -30.70 -21.70 22.38
N ASN A 272 -29.97 -21.33 23.43
CA ASN A 272 -30.33 -21.43 24.86
C ASN A 272 -30.54 -22.84 25.41
N SER A 273 -31.00 -23.82 24.62
CA SER A 273 -31.34 -25.17 25.10
C SER A 273 -30.27 -26.23 24.83
N GLY A 274 -29.45 -26.04 23.79
CA GLY A 274 -28.43 -27.00 23.39
C GLY A 274 -27.24 -27.02 24.34
N ILE A 275 -26.93 -28.20 24.89
CA ILE A 275 -25.86 -28.39 25.89
C ILE A 275 -24.44 -28.14 25.34
N LEU A 276 -24.27 -28.11 24.01
CA LEU A 276 -23.02 -27.79 23.32
C LEU A 276 -23.03 -26.36 22.73
N ASN A 277 -24.10 -25.59 22.97
CA ASN A 277 -24.19 -24.18 22.59
C ASN A 277 -23.77 -23.30 23.78
N HIS A 278 -22.89 -22.34 23.56
CA HIS A 278 -22.34 -21.46 24.60
C HIS A 278 -23.39 -20.63 25.34
N SER A 279 -24.55 -20.38 24.73
CA SER A 279 -25.66 -19.65 25.35
C SER A 279 -26.39 -20.44 26.44
N ASN A 280 -26.13 -21.75 26.55
CA ASN A 280 -26.73 -22.61 27.55
C ASN A 280 -25.95 -22.57 28.88
N GLU A 281 -26.67 -22.50 30.01
CA GLU A 281 -26.06 -22.46 31.34
C GLU A 281 -25.25 -23.72 31.67
N PHE A 282 -25.67 -24.89 31.18
CA PHE A 282 -24.94 -26.15 31.34
C PHE A 282 -23.58 -26.11 30.65
N TYR A 283 -23.51 -25.57 29.42
CA TYR A 283 -22.25 -25.35 28.74
C TYR A 283 -21.32 -24.47 29.59
N GLN A 284 -21.82 -23.31 30.03
CA GLN A 284 -21.01 -22.31 30.76
C GLN A 284 -20.46 -22.82 32.10
N ASN A 285 -21.11 -23.82 32.70
CA ASN A 285 -20.69 -24.40 33.96
C ASN A 285 -19.62 -25.51 33.81
N TYR A 286 -19.56 -26.18 32.65
CA TYR A 286 -18.75 -27.41 32.48
C TYR A 286 -17.79 -27.37 31.29
N LEU A 287 -17.95 -26.45 30.33
CA LEU A 287 -17.12 -26.33 29.14
C LEU A 287 -16.58 -24.91 28.97
N THR A 288 -15.36 -24.83 28.49
CA THR A 288 -14.76 -23.58 28.03
C THR A 288 -14.87 -23.43 26.51
N GLY A 289 -14.79 -24.53 25.75
CA GLY A 289 -14.77 -24.51 24.28
C GLY A 289 -15.13 -25.87 23.68
N VAL A 290 -15.74 -25.88 22.49
CA VAL A 290 -16.08 -27.12 21.75
C VAL A 290 -15.72 -26.95 20.27
N THR A 291 -15.06 -27.96 19.69
CA THR A 291 -14.88 -28.07 18.23
C THR A 291 -15.55 -29.33 17.73
N THR A 292 -16.39 -29.19 16.71
CA THR A 292 -17.21 -30.31 16.21
C THR A 292 -16.85 -30.63 14.77
N ILE A 293 -16.51 -31.90 14.53
CA ILE A 293 -16.13 -32.41 13.22
C ILE A 293 -17.08 -33.56 12.86
N ILE A 294 -17.81 -33.42 11.77
CA ILE A 294 -18.70 -34.47 11.26
C ILE A 294 -17.93 -35.28 10.21
N GLY A 295 -17.74 -36.56 10.47
CA GLY A 295 -17.02 -37.48 9.60
C GLY A 295 -17.96 -38.36 8.77
N THR A 296 -17.60 -38.60 7.50
CA THR A 296 -18.30 -39.54 6.62
C THR A 296 -17.47 -40.82 6.42
N PRO A 297 -18.09 -42.02 6.42
CA PRO A 297 -17.41 -43.28 6.17
C PRO A 297 -16.89 -43.31 4.75
N HIS A 298 -15.66 -43.78 4.58
CA HIS A 298 -15.08 -43.97 3.26
C HIS A 298 -15.15 -45.44 2.86
N GLU A 299 -15.81 -45.76 1.75
CA GLU A 299 -15.47 -46.97 1.02
C GLU A 299 -14.13 -46.73 0.32
N MET A 300 -13.07 -47.40 0.77
CA MET A 300 -11.84 -47.54 -0.01
C MET A 300 -12.18 -48.31 -1.30
N LYS A 301 -12.75 -47.63 -2.30
CA LYS A 301 -12.73 -48.15 -3.66
C LYS A 301 -11.27 -48.33 -4.00
N LYS A 302 -10.84 -49.59 -4.19
CA LYS A 302 -9.56 -49.91 -4.81
C LYS A 302 -9.49 -49.06 -6.06
N VAL A 303 -8.71 -47.98 -6.01
CA VAL A 303 -8.39 -47.16 -7.17
C VAL A 303 -7.88 -48.15 -8.20
N ALA A 304 -8.67 -48.39 -9.25
CA ALA A 304 -8.49 -49.50 -10.17
C ALA A 304 -7.28 -49.23 -11.07
N ASN A 305 -6.04 -49.24 -10.56
CA ASN A 305 -4.84 -48.78 -11.26
C ASN A 305 -5.02 -47.46 -12.04
N GLY A 306 -6.05 -46.69 -11.68
CA GLY A 306 -6.49 -45.50 -12.38
C GLY A 306 -5.75 -44.38 -11.73
N ARG A 307 -4.68 -43.92 -12.40
CA ARG A 307 -3.95 -42.69 -12.15
C ARG A 307 -4.42 -42.01 -10.87
N PHE A 308 -3.74 -42.28 -9.75
CA PHE A 308 -3.34 -41.13 -8.95
C PHE A 308 -2.94 -40.08 -10.00
N ILE A 309 -3.40 -38.83 -9.88
CA ILE A 309 -2.57 -37.75 -10.38
C ILE A 309 -1.32 -37.78 -9.48
N ARG A 310 -0.50 -38.84 -9.61
CA ARG A 310 0.92 -38.70 -9.67
C ARG A 310 1.05 -37.62 -10.71
N VAL A 311 1.28 -36.39 -10.24
CA VAL A 311 2.37 -35.56 -10.74
C VAL A 311 3.24 -36.51 -11.53
N SER A 312 3.12 -36.41 -12.86
CA SER A 312 3.69 -37.39 -13.77
C SER A 312 5.10 -37.73 -13.27
N GLU A 313 5.58 -38.97 -13.38
CA GLU A 313 6.99 -39.23 -13.02
C GLU A 313 7.94 -38.34 -13.85
N SER A 314 7.47 -37.75 -14.97
CA SER A 314 8.12 -36.64 -15.67
C SER A 314 8.12 -35.28 -14.95
N ASP A 315 7.23 -35.02 -13.98
CA ASP A 315 7.24 -33.83 -13.11
C ASP A 315 7.97 -34.08 -11.78
N LYS A 316 8.05 -35.33 -11.29
CA LYS A 316 9.01 -35.69 -10.22
C LYS A 316 10.47 -35.59 -10.70
N GLY A 317 10.68 -35.59 -12.02
CA GLY A 317 11.97 -35.33 -12.66
C GLY A 317 12.33 -33.84 -12.79
N LYS A 318 11.47 -32.90 -12.33
CA LYS A 318 11.78 -31.45 -12.29
C LYS A 318 11.87 -30.88 -10.87
N THR A 319 11.76 -31.70 -9.84
CA THR A 319 11.89 -31.30 -8.43
C THR A 319 13.32 -31.40 -7.87
N ASP A 320 14.33 -31.54 -8.74
CA ASP A 320 15.75 -31.40 -8.35
C ASP A 320 16.23 -29.94 -8.41
N SER A 321 15.38 -28.98 -8.79
CA SER A 321 15.72 -27.56 -8.66
C SER A 321 15.58 -27.15 -7.19
N GLU A 322 16.69 -26.79 -6.56
CA GLU A 322 16.71 -26.18 -5.24
C GLU A 322 15.77 -24.95 -5.19
N SER A 323 14.96 -24.83 -4.14
CA SER A 323 14.07 -23.68 -3.94
C SER A 323 14.88 -22.37 -3.79
N LEU A 324 14.41 -21.25 -4.35
CA LEU A 324 15.12 -19.96 -4.30
C LEU A 324 15.47 -19.54 -2.87
N SER A 325 14.55 -19.75 -1.91
CA SER A 325 14.79 -19.49 -0.48
C SER A 325 15.92 -20.34 0.11
N SER A 326 16.10 -21.59 -0.37
CA SER A 326 17.21 -22.46 0.05
C SER A 326 18.53 -21.98 -0.56
N MET A 327 18.53 -21.61 -1.84
CA MET A 327 19.71 -21.05 -2.49
C MET A 327 20.15 -19.75 -1.78
N LEU A 328 19.20 -18.87 -1.46
CA LEU A 328 19.45 -17.63 -0.72
C LEU A 328 19.97 -17.92 0.70
N ARG A 329 19.42 -18.92 1.40
CA ARG A 329 19.92 -19.36 2.70
C ARG A 329 21.36 -19.86 2.64
N LYS A 330 21.73 -20.63 1.61
CA LYS A 330 23.12 -21.06 1.40
C LYS A 330 24.02 -19.86 1.15
N ALA A 331 23.56 -18.86 0.39
CA ALA A 331 24.30 -17.62 0.15
C ALA A 331 24.56 -16.85 1.46
N PHE A 332 23.55 -16.68 2.32
CA PHE A 332 23.73 -16.10 3.66
C PHE A 332 24.66 -16.92 4.56
N GLY A 333 24.59 -18.25 4.46
CA GLY A 333 25.45 -19.16 5.22
C GLY A 333 26.94 -19.07 4.90
N LYS A 334 27.32 -18.40 3.80
CA LYS A 334 28.72 -18.15 3.42
C LYS A 334 29.27 -16.83 4.01
N MET A 335 28.45 -15.99 4.65
CA MET A 335 28.85 -14.64 5.07
C MET A 335 29.64 -14.62 6.40
N ASP A 336 30.74 -13.87 6.40
CA ASP A 336 31.60 -13.71 7.59
C ASP A 336 30.89 -13.03 8.76
N LEU A 337 30.07 -12.01 8.50
CA LEU A 337 29.30 -11.30 9.53
C LEU A 337 28.38 -12.26 10.32
N ILE A 338 27.91 -13.32 9.67
CA ILE A 338 26.97 -14.31 10.22
C ILE A 338 27.70 -15.48 10.90
N ASN A 339 28.97 -15.73 10.54
CA ASN A 339 29.71 -16.92 10.98
C ASN A 339 30.86 -16.65 11.95
N ASN A 340 31.46 -15.47 11.92
CA ASN A 340 32.72 -15.16 12.60
C ASN A 340 32.60 -14.03 13.66
N THR A 341 31.40 -13.75 14.20
CA THR A 341 31.21 -12.75 15.26
C THR A 341 30.54 -13.31 16.53
N ASP A 342 31.18 -13.12 17.69
CA ASP A 342 30.66 -13.49 19.02
C ASP A 342 29.60 -12.50 19.57
N CYS A 343 29.02 -11.65 18.72
CA CYS A 343 28.06 -10.63 19.13
C CYS A 343 26.64 -11.20 19.25
N VAL A 344 25.97 -10.98 20.40
CA VAL A 344 24.58 -11.43 20.63
C VAL A 344 23.60 -10.83 19.60
N ARG A 345 23.80 -9.57 19.18
CA ARG A 345 22.97 -8.93 18.15
C ARG A 345 23.09 -9.65 16.80
N CYS A 346 24.30 -10.06 16.40
CA CYS A 346 24.53 -10.86 15.18
C CYS A 346 23.83 -12.22 15.26
N HIS A 347 23.83 -12.87 16.43
CA HIS A 347 23.14 -14.14 16.62
C HIS A 347 21.62 -14.01 16.50
N ASN A 348 21.04 -12.94 17.05
CA ASN A 348 19.62 -12.64 16.91
C ASN A 348 19.26 -12.34 15.44
N LEU A 349 20.05 -11.49 14.77
CA LEU A 349 19.89 -11.21 13.34
C LEU A 349 19.90 -12.49 12.50
N LYS A 350 20.90 -13.35 12.73
CA LYS A 350 21.01 -14.66 12.08
C LYS A 350 19.77 -15.51 12.35
N LYS A 351 19.35 -15.62 13.62
CA LYS A 351 18.16 -16.38 13.98
C LYS A 351 16.92 -15.88 13.22
N ASP A 352 16.65 -14.59 13.25
CA ASP A 352 15.42 -14.00 12.68
C ASP A 352 15.42 -14.08 11.14
N LEU A 353 16.58 -13.89 10.51
CA LEU A 353 16.75 -14.08 9.06
C LEU A 353 16.53 -15.54 8.65
N TYR A 354 17.16 -16.50 9.34
CA TYR A 354 16.98 -17.92 9.04
C TYR A 354 15.55 -18.38 9.33
N GLN A 355 14.90 -17.86 10.37
CA GLN A 355 13.47 -18.09 10.61
C GLN A 355 12.63 -17.60 9.44
N THR A 356 12.88 -16.38 8.96
CA THR A 356 12.19 -15.84 7.77
C THR A 356 12.40 -16.74 6.55
N LEU A 357 13.65 -17.07 6.21
CA LEU A 357 13.97 -17.94 5.07
C LEU A 357 13.42 -19.37 5.22
N ASN A 358 13.29 -19.88 6.44
CA ASN A 358 12.63 -21.16 6.71
C ASN A 358 11.14 -21.09 6.41
N VAL A 359 10.48 -19.99 6.79
CA VAL A 359 9.07 -19.75 6.49
C VAL A 359 8.87 -19.60 4.98
N LEU A 360 9.68 -18.78 4.32
CA LEU A 360 9.62 -18.58 2.86
C LEU A 360 9.78 -19.90 2.09
N GLN A 361 10.75 -20.73 2.47
CA GLN A 361 10.94 -22.04 1.84
C GLN A 361 9.70 -22.93 1.96
N ARG A 362 8.99 -22.88 3.09
CA ARG A 362 7.72 -23.63 3.25
C ARG A 362 6.69 -23.13 2.24
N PHE A 363 6.54 -21.81 2.07
CA PHE A 363 5.59 -21.24 1.10
C PHE A 363 6.01 -21.44 -0.37
N GLU A 364 7.30 -21.49 -0.68
CA GLU A 364 7.79 -21.82 -2.02
C GLU A 364 7.54 -23.29 -2.39
N THR A 365 7.65 -24.18 -1.41
CA THR A 365 7.51 -25.64 -1.60
C THR A 365 6.09 -26.14 -1.43
N THR A 366 5.17 -25.31 -0.91
CA THR A 366 3.75 -25.64 -0.83
C THR A 366 3.07 -25.61 -2.20
N PHE A 367 2.00 -26.39 -2.34
CA PHE A 367 1.26 -26.51 -3.59
C PHE A 367 0.32 -25.33 -3.89
N PHE A 368 0.11 -24.41 -2.95
CA PHE A 368 -0.80 -23.27 -3.11
C PHE A 368 -0.07 -21.99 -3.51
N SER A 369 -0.75 -21.12 -4.28
CA SER A 369 -0.25 -19.81 -4.72
C SER A 369 0.00 -18.92 -3.52
N ASP A 370 1.26 -18.52 -3.38
CA ASP A 370 1.67 -17.53 -2.42
C ASP A 370 1.76 -16.16 -3.11
N TYR A 371 0.79 -15.29 -2.82
CA TYR A 371 0.74 -13.92 -3.31
C TYR A 371 1.60 -12.96 -2.48
N VAL A 372 2.02 -13.38 -1.27
CA VAL A 372 2.63 -12.51 -0.27
C VAL A 372 4.13 -12.73 -0.25
N PHE A 373 4.59 -13.93 0.12
CA PHE A 373 5.99 -14.17 0.46
C PHE A 373 6.96 -14.13 -0.72
N ARG A 374 6.53 -14.49 -1.94
CA ARG A 374 7.36 -14.39 -3.16
C ARG A 374 7.90 -12.98 -3.44
N THR A 375 7.18 -11.93 -3.06
CA THR A 375 7.62 -10.55 -3.30
C THR A 375 8.82 -10.15 -2.43
N LEU A 376 9.08 -10.89 -1.33
CA LEU A 376 10.16 -10.61 -0.39
C LEU A 376 11.53 -11.14 -0.85
N LEU A 377 11.57 -11.98 -1.89
CA LEU A 377 12.80 -12.63 -2.35
C LEU A 377 13.86 -11.62 -2.82
N MET A 378 13.48 -10.68 -3.68
CA MET A 378 14.37 -9.64 -4.18
C MET A 378 14.86 -8.70 -3.06
N PRO A 379 13.99 -8.13 -2.19
CA PRO A 379 14.43 -7.36 -1.03
C PRO A 379 15.41 -8.12 -0.12
N LEU A 380 15.16 -9.40 0.19
CA LEU A 380 16.06 -10.18 1.04
C LEU A 380 17.40 -10.49 0.38
N HIS A 381 17.42 -10.69 -0.95
CA HIS A 381 18.68 -10.76 -1.69
C HIS A 381 19.45 -9.44 -1.60
N MET A 382 18.78 -8.30 -1.71
CA MET A 382 19.42 -7.00 -1.54
C MET A 382 19.98 -6.80 -0.13
N VAL A 383 19.26 -7.24 0.92
CA VAL A 383 19.76 -7.24 2.30
C VAL A 383 21.07 -8.02 2.44
N LYS A 384 21.20 -9.18 1.79
CA LYS A 384 22.46 -9.92 1.75
C LYS A 384 23.60 -9.03 1.28
N ASN A 385 23.42 -8.36 0.15
CA ASN A 385 24.46 -7.53 -0.47
C ASN A 385 24.81 -6.30 0.40
N ILE A 386 23.81 -5.72 1.09
CA ILE A 386 24.03 -4.63 2.06
C ILE A 386 24.83 -5.13 3.26
N MET A 387 24.48 -6.29 3.81
CA MET A 387 25.16 -6.88 4.96
C MET A 387 26.63 -7.21 4.68
N GLU A 388 26.99 -7.59 3.45
CA GLU A 388 28.39 -7.83 3.04
C GLU A 388 29.25 -6.57 3.06
N LYS A 389 28.63 -5.38 2.94
CA LYS A 389 29.32 -4.07 2.92
C LYS A 389 29.50 -3.45 4.31
N ALA A 390 28.81 -3.95 5.35
CA ALA A 390 28.87 -3.39 6.69
C ALA A 390 30.09 -3.92 7.48
N HIS A 391 31.15 -3.10 7.61
CA HIS A 391 32.42 -3.55 8.20
C HIS A 391 32.69 -2.93 9.58
N THR A 392 32.36 -1.65 9.76
CA THR A 392 32.59 -0.91 11.01
C THR A 392 31.52 -1.18 12.06
N ILE A 393 31.77 -0.80 13.32
CA ILE A 393 30.79 -0.97 14.42
C ILE A 393 29.56 -0.10 14.19
N GLU A 394 29.75 1.17 13.78
CA GLU A 394 28.64 2.10 13.52
C GLU A 394 27.75 1.63 12.36
N GLU A 395 28.34 1.14 11.27
CA GLU A 395 27.59 0.56 10.15
C GLU A 395 26.80 -0.68 10.58
N LYS A 396 27.38 -1.53 11.45
CA LYS A 396 26.68 -2.69 12.00
C LYS A 396 25.51 -2.29 12.89
N ASP A 397 25.65 -1.26 13.72
CA ASP A 397 24.55 -0.77 14.56
C ASP A 397 23.40 -0.22 13.72
N LYS A 398 23.69 0.59 12.69
CA LYS A 398 22.68 1.08 11.72
C LYS A 398 22.02 -0.06 10.95
N LEU A 399 22.80 -1.08 10.57
CA LEU A 399 22.29 -2.29 9.93
C LEU A 399 21.28 -3.01 10.84
N PHE A 400 21.58 -3.16 12.14
CA PHE A 400 20.66 -3.81 13.07
C PHE A 400 19.35 -3.04 13.24
N GLU A 401 19.40 -1.72 13.38
CA GLU A 401 18.21 -0.87 13.49
C GLU A 401 17.34 -0.96 12.22
N SER A 402 17.96 -0.80 11.05
CA SER A 402 17.28 -0.89 9.75
C SER A 402 16.70 -2.28 9.49
N PHE A 403 17.38 -3.34 9.94
CA PHE A 403 16.86 -4.70 9.81
C PHE A 403 15.66 -4.94 10.74
N TYR A 404 15.67 -4.38 11.94
CA TYR A 404 14.51 -4.47 12.84
C TYR A 404 13.27 -3.81 12.24
N ASP A 405 13.47 -2.65 11.60
CA ASP A 405 12.44 -1.95 10.84
C ASP A 405 11.92 -2.77 9.66
N LEU A 406 12.83 -3.40 8.90
CA LEU A 406 12.48 -4.35 7.84
C LEU A 406 11.63 -5.50 8.38
N PHE A 407 12.07 -6.14 9.46
CA PHE A 407 11.40 -7.30 10.04
C PHE A 407 10.01 -6.94 10.59
N LYS A 408 9.86 -5.75 11.18
CA LYS A 408 8.55 -5.21 11.57
C LYS A 408 7.64 -5.03 10.34
N GLY A 409 8.17 -4.50 9.24
CA GLY A 409 7.46 -4.39 7.96
C GLY A 409 7.04 -5.77 7.42
N ILE A 410 7.95 -6.74 7.39
CA ILE A 410 7.68 -8.12 6.97
C ILE A 410 6.63 -8.78 7.88
N SER A 411 6.63 -8.49 9.17
CA SER A 411 5.65 -9.04 10.12
C SER A 411 4.23 -8.53 9.83
N LEU A 412 4.07 -7.22 9.63
CA LEU A 412 2.79 -6.62 9.19
C LEU A 412 2.34 -7.18 7.83
N TYR A 413 3.30 -7.37 6.94
CA TYR A 413 3.09 -7.93 5.61
C TYR A 413 2.63 -9.40 5.66
N ALA A 414 3.24 -10.22 6.52
CA ALA A 414 2.91 -11.62 6.73
C ALA A 414 1.57 -11.83 7.45
N GLN A 415 1.17 -10.94 8.36
CA GLN A 415 -0.14 -11.00 9.03
C GLN A 415 -1.30 -11.01 8.04
N ASN A 416 -1.21 -10.30 6.91
CA ASN A 416 -2.24 -10.30 5.87
C ASN A 416 -2.44 -11.68 5.22
N SER A 417 -1.40 -12.53 5.19
CA SER A 417 -1.47 -13.87 4.58
C SER A 417 -2.33 -14.87 5.35
N VAL A 418 -2.56 -14.61 6.66
CA VAL A 418 -3.31 -15.50 7.56
C VAL A 418 -4.83 -15.35 7.37
N LYS A 419 -5.28 -14.31 6.65
CA LYS A 419 -6.70 -13.99 6.51
C LYS A 419 -7.51 -15.19 6.02
N SER A 420 -7.14 -15.89 4.96
CA SER A 420 -7.94 -17.04 4.47
C SER A 420 -7.43 -18.41 4.94
N ASP A 421 -6.74 -18.49 6.08
CA ASP A 421 -6.21 -19.77 6.58
C ASP A 421 -7.32 -20.61 7.25
N ARG A 422 -7.11 -21.93 7.25
CA ARG A 422 -8.03 -22.96 7.77
C ARG A 422 -8.24 -22.87 9.28
N GLN A 423 -7.27 -22.30 10.00
CA GLN A 423 -7.30 -22.12 11.44
C GLN A 423 -7.13 -20.64 11.71
N PHE A 424 -8.25 -19.91 11.76
CA PHE A 424 -8.25 -18.54 12.28
C PHE A 424 -7.86 -18.62 13.76
N THR A 425 -6.56 -18.48 14.03
CA THR A 425 -6.04 -18.58 15.39
C THR A 425 -6.28 -17.24 16.05
N GLN A 426 -7.06 -17.22 17.12
CA GLN A 426 -7.21 -16.06 18.01
C GLN A 426 -5.87 -15.78 18.71
N SER A 427 -4.92 -15.16 18.01
CA SER A 427 -3.71 -14.65 18.65
C SER A 427 -4.00 -13.25 19.15
N LEU A 428 -3.76 -12.99 20.44
CA LEU A 428 -3.60 -11.63 20.97
C LEU A 428 -2.29 -11.06 20.44
N ASP A 429 -2.21 -10.80 19.13
CA ASP A 429 -1.15 -9.98 18.59
C ASP A 429 -1.50 -8.52 18.93
N TYR A 430 -0.73 -7.90 19.83
CA TYR A 430 -0.87 -6.49 20.20
C TYR A 430 -0.37 -5.55 19.10
N ASN A 431 0.07 -6.09 17.96
CA ASN A 431 0.31 -5.33 16.75
C ASN A 431 -1.02 -4.94 16.09
N ILE A 432 -1.00 -3.83 15.34
CA ILE A 432 -2.14 -3.39 14.52
C ILE A 432 -2.56 -4.55 13.60
N ARG A 433 -3.79 -5.04 13.79
CA ARG A 433 -4.35 -6.10 12.97
C ARG A 433 -4.82 -5.52 11.64
N ILE A 434 -4.09 -5.79 10.56
CA ILE A 434 -4.46 -5.39 9.20
C ILE A 434 -5.15 -6.55 8.45
N TYR A 435 -5.79 -7.47 9.19
CA TYR A 435 -6.43 -8.67 8.63
C TYR A 435 -7.56 -8.37 7.63
N GLN A 436 -7.94 -7.12 7.40
CA GLN A 436 -9.06 -6.79 6.52
C GLN A 436 -8.62 -6.52 5.07
N THR A 437 -7.37 -6.10 4.85
CA THR A 437 -6.87 -5.77 3.51
C THR A 437 -6.70 -7.03 2.63
N PRO A 438 -7.29 -7.10 1.42
CA PRO A 438 -7.14 -8.25 0.53
C PRO A 438 -5.70 -8.46 0.05
N VAL A 439 -5.22 -9.70 0.17
CA VAL A 439 -3.83 -10.09 -0.16
C VAL A 439 -3.47 -9.90 -1.63
N LYS A 440 -4.41 -10.12 -2.57
CA LYS A 440 -4.14 -9.88 -3.98
C LYS A 440 -3.95 -8.41 -4.31
N LEU A 441 -4.65 -7.49 -3.63
CA LEU A 441 -4.43 -6.05 -3.86
C LEU A 441 -3.02 -5.63 -3.40
N ASN A 442 -2.56 -6.15 -2.27
CA ASN A 442 -1.20 -5.87 -1.82
C ASN A 442 -0.14 -6.44 -2.79
N ALA A 443 -0.33 -7.68 -3.26
CA ALA A 443 0.54 -8.28 -4.27
C ALA A 443 0.52 -7.49 -5.60
N PHE A 444 -0.66 -7.00 -5.99
CA PHE A 444 -0.87 -6.18 -7.18
C PHE A 444 -0.10 -4.86 -7.13
N TYR A 445 -0.12 -4.17 -5.98
CA TYR A 445 0.65 -2.93 -5.80
C TYR A 445 2.16 -3.19 -5.75
N ASN A 446 2.63 -4.29 -5.14
CA ASN A 446 4.05 -4.67 -5.21
C ASN A 446 4.50 -4.97 -6.66
N ALA A 447 3.68 -5.70 -7.42
CA ALA A 447 3.93 -5.96 -8.84
C ALA A 447 3.97 -4.66 -9.66
N TYR A 448 3.08 -3.71 -9.36
CA TYR A 448 3.08 -2.40 -9.99
C TYR A 448 4.34 -1.60 -9.68
N ILE A 449 4.72 -1.49 -8.40
CA ILE A 449 5.93 -0.78 -7.99
C ILE A 449 7.15 -1.41 -8.68
N TYR A 450 7.23 -2.73 -8.76
CA TYR A 450 8.31 -3.42 -9.47
C TYR A 450 8.41 -3.02 -10.94
N ASN A 451 7.31 -3.10 -11.70
CA ASN A 451 7.36 -2.73 -13.11
C ASN A 451 7.59 -1.23 -13.32
N LEU A 452 7.09 -0.38 -12.41
CA LEU A 452 7.32 1.05 -12.43
C LEU A 452 8.80 1.39 -12.17
N LYS A 453 9.44 0.77 -11.17
CA LYS A 453 10.86 1.00 -10.89
C LYS A 453 11.73 0.53 -12.05
N GLU A 454 11.45 -0.63 -12.66
CA GLU A 454 12.24 -1.15 -13.78
C GLU A 454 12.09 -0.23 -15.01
N TYR A 455 10.86 0.25 -15.26
CA TYR A 455 10.60 1.24 -16.30
C TYR A 455 11.39 2.54 -16.09
N LEU A 456 11.34 3.13 -14.90
CA LEU A 456 12.06 4.38 -14.62
C LEU A 456 13.59 4.18 -14.58
N ASN A 457 14.08 3.04 -14.10
CA ASN A 457 15.50 2.70 -14.13
C ASN A 457 16.03 2.50 -15.54
N SER A 458 15.23 1.95 -16.46
CA SER A 458 15.63 1.77 -17.86
C SER A 458 15.91 3.10 -18.59
N MET A 459 15.47 4.23 -18.02
CA MET A 459 15.71 5.57 -18.55
C MET A 459 16.99 6.24 -18.03
N GLU A 460 17.68 5.64 -17.05
CA GLU A 460 18.90 6.21 -16.48
C GLU A 460 20.12 5.95 -17.37
N ASN A 461 21.03 6.92 -17.45
CA ASN A 461 22.30 6.77 -18.15
C ASN A 461 23.29 5.87 -17.39
N GLU A 462 24.06 5.06 -18.14
CA GLU A 462 25.20 4.28 -17.63
C GLU A 462 26.35 5.13 -17.05
N GLN A 463 26.37 6.46 -17.28
CA GLN A 463 27.47 7.35 -16.88
C GLN A 463 27.46 7.76 -15.39
N GLY A 464 26.92 6.92 -14.51
CA GLY A 464 26.88 7.14 -13.06
C GLY A 464 26.70 5.83 -12.28
N VAL A 465 26.64 5.93 -10.94
CA VAL A 465 26.29 4.77 -10.09
C VAL A 465 24.85 4.37 -10.40
N LEU A 466 24.68 3.20 -11.00
CA LEU A 466 23.38 2.58 -11.20
C LEU A 466 22.85 2.14 -9.83
N HIS A 467 21.62 2.54 -9.52
CA HIS A 467 20.99 2.21 -8.24
C HIS A 467 20.03 1.03 -8.43
N ASN A 468 20.20 0.01 -7.61
CA ASN A 468 19.25 -1.09 -7.48
C ASN A 468 18.24 -0.71 -6.40
N TYR A 469 16.97 -0.66 -6.78
CA TYR A 469 15.89 -0.27 -5.86
C TYR A 469 15.01 -1.48 -5.55
N GLU A 470 14.66 -1.69 -4.30
CA GLU A 470 13.60 -2.61 -3.88
C GLU A 470 12.61 -1.91 -2.97
N PHE A 471 11.33 -2.24 -3.14
CA PHE A 471 10.23 -1.64 -2.39
C PHE A 471 9.38 -2.75 -1.77
N ILE A 472 8.88 -2.52 -0.56
CA ILE A 472 7.91 -3.38 0.10
C ILE A 472 6.69 -2.52 0.43
N ALA A 473 5.56 -2.83 -0.21
CA ALA A 473 4.29 -2.20 0.12
C ALA A 473 3.69 -2.87 1.38
N CYS A 474 3.54 -2.07 2.43
CA CYS A 474 2.98 -2.49 3.70
C CYS A 474 1.74 -1.64 3.99
N PRO A 475 0.54 -2.22 4.06
CA PRO A 475 -0.59 -1.48 4.59
C PRO A 475 -0.33 -1.14 6.08
N GLY A 476 -0.91 -0.04 6.57
CA GLY A 476 -0.68 0.44 7.94
C GLY A 476 -1.70 1.49 8.39
N ILE A 477 -1.68 1.82 9.69
CA ILE A 477 -2.38 2.99 10.23
C ILE A 477 -1.45 4.19 10.03
N THR A 478 -1.60 4.85 8.89
CA THR A 478 -0.93 6.12 8.59
C THR A 478 -1.94 7.10 8.01
N ASP A 479 -1.75 8.40 8.29
CA ASP A 479 -2.64 9.46 7.77
C ASP A 479 -2.38 9.73 6.27
N ASN A 480 -1.20 9.36 5.79
CA ASN A 480 -0.77 9.51 4.41
C ASN A 480 0.13 8.35 3.99
N MET A 481 0.28 8.17 2.68
CA MET A 481 1.29 7.28 2.15
C MET A 481 2.67 7.84 2.44
N GLN A 482 3.54 7.00 3.02
CA GLN A 482 4.91 7.39 3.37
C GLN A 482 5.88 6.36 2.85
N VAL A 483 6.92 6.82 2.16
CA VAL A 483 8.03 5.98 1.70
C VAL A 483 9.28 6.31 2.49
N ARG A 484 9.83 5.30 3.15
CA ARG A 484 11.05 5.41 3.97
C ARG A 484 12.15 4.53 3.40
N GLU A 485 13.32 5.11 3.15
CA GLU A 485 14.55 4.38 2.84
C GLU A 485 15.02 3.63 4.10
N LEU A 486 15.33 2.35 3.95
CA LEU A 486 16.02 1.54 4.95
C LEU A 486 17.49 1.46 4.61
N PHE A 487 18.34 1.20 5.61
CA PHE A 487 19.78 1.03 5.43
C PHE A 487 20.43 2.27 4.81
N ASP A 488 19.90 3.46 5.15
CA ASP A 488 20.47 4.72 4.70
C ASP A 488 21.94 4.82 5.14
N SER A 489 22.77 5.48 4.34
CA SER A 489 24.22 5.62 4.55
C SER A 489 25.08 4.34 4.51
N LEU A 490 24.52 3.13 4.39
CA LEU A 490 25.31 1.88 4.31
C LEU A 490 25.80 1.56 2.89
N THR A 491 24.99 1.86 1.89
CA THR A 491 25.39 1.69 0.49
C THR A 491 24.66 2.68 -0.39
N ASP A 492 25.37 3.11 -1.42
CA ASP A 492 24.85 4.03 -2.40
C ASP A 492 24.22 3.30 -3.57
N GLU A 493 24.58 2.04 -3.83
CA GLU A 493 24.07 1.25 -4.95
C GLU A 493 22.74 0.58 -4.62
N GLU A 494 22.61 -0.04 -3.44
CA GLU A 494 21.44 -0.85 -3.07
C GLU A 494 20.50 -0.05 -2.17
N LYS A 495 19.25 0.12 -2.56
CA LYS A 495 18.28 0.99 -1.89
C LYS A 495 16.97 0.27 -1.63
N ILE A 496 16.68 -0.03 -0.36
CA ILE A 496 15.45 -0.68 0.07
C ILE A 496 14.49 0.36 0.64
N PHE A 497 13.21 0.29 0.29
CA PHE A 497 12.17 1.18 0.80
C PHE A 497 11.00 0.39 1.39
N ILE A 498 10.42 0.91 2.46
CA ILE A 498 9.08 0.53 2.92
C ILE A 498 8.11 1.62 2.50
N ALA A 499 7.10 1.24 1.73
CA ALA A 499 5.95 2.07 1.41
C ALA A 499 4.81 1.75 2.38
N SER A 500 4.58 2.62 3.36
CA SER A 500 3.48 2.50 4.32
C SER A 500 2.23 3.12 3.70
N ILE A 501 1.20 2.30 3.47
CA ILE A 501 -0.03 2.69 2.77
C ILE A 501 -1.20 2.72 3.76
N PRO A 502 -1.96 3.83 3.85
CA PRO A 502 -3.19 3.87 4.63
C PRO A 502 -4.18 2.78 4.18
N GLU A 503 -4.75 2.03 5.13
CA GLU A 503 -5.63 0.90 4.82
C GLU A 503 -6.83 1.28 3.93
N ASN A 504 -7.43 2.45 4.15
CA ASN A 504 -8.54 2.96 3.32
C ASN A 504 -8.12 3.15 1.85
N GLN A 505 -6.89 3.61 1.61
CA GLN A 505 -6.37 3.88 0.27
C GLN A 505 -6.09 2.59 -0.50
N MET A 506 -5.80 1.46 0.17
CA MET A 506 -5.61 0.16 -0.49
C MET A 506 -6.81 -0.25 -1.36
N TYR A 507 -8.01 0.25 -1.05
CA TYR A 507 -9.25 -0.03 -1.78
C TYR A 507 -9.56 1.00 -2.88
N ASP A 508 -8.80 2.10 -3.01
CA ASP A 508 -8.91 3.06 -4.12
C ASP A 508 -7.78 2.82 -5.12
N VAL A 509 -7.97 1.84 -6.00
CA VAL A 509 -6.97 1.38 -6.98
C VAL A 509 -6.47 2.52 -7.86
N ARG A 510 -7.36 3.42 -8.28
CA ARG A 510 -7.01 4.57 -9.12
C ARG A 510 -6.11 5.54 -8.35
N LEU A 511 -6.48 5.91 -7.13
CA LEU A 511 -5.65 6.76 -6.27
C LEU A 511 -4.28 6.11 -5.99
N MET A 512 -4.26 4.81 -5.69
CA MET A 512 -3.04 4.08 -5.39
C MET A 512 -2.03 4.09 -6.53
N PHE A 513 -2.46 3.89 -7.77
CA PHE A 513 -1.54 3.98 -8.90
C PHE A 513 -0.91 5.36 -9.04
N VAL A 514 -1.71 6.42 -8.88
CA VAL A 514 -1.23 7.81 -8.97
C VAL A 514 -0.26 8.11 -7.83
N MET A 515 -0.62 7.75 -6.60
CA MET A 515 0.21 7.97 -5.42
C MET A 515 1.53 7.17 -5.51
N LEU A 516 1.49 5.89 -5.89
CA LEU A 516 2.70 5.05 -6.00
C LEU A 516 3.61 5.55 -7.11
N SER A 517 3.04 5.98 -8.25
CA SER A 517 3.77 6.69 -9.30
C SER A 517 4.51 7.91 -8.77
N HIS A 518 3.80 8.74 -8.00
CA HIS A 518 4.36 9.95 -7.40
C HIS A 518 5.50 9.62 -6.43
N GLU A 519 5.27 8.72 -5.46
CA GLU A 519 6.26 8.40 -4.44
C GLU A 519 7.50 7.70 -5.02
N VAL A 520 7.33 6.73 -5.92
CA VAL A 520 8.47 6.08 -6.60
C VAL A 520 9.25 7.11 -7.43
N GLY A 521 8.56 8.07 -8.05
CA GLY A 521 9.16 9.17 -8.80
C GLY A 521 10.02 10.12 -7.95
N HIS A 522 9.83 10.17 -6.62
CA HIS A 522 10.75 10.90 -5.72
C HIS A 522 12.12 10.24 -5.62
N PHE A 523 12.24 8.94 -5.88
CA PHE A 523 13.46 8.16 -5.65
C PHE A 523 14.10 7.66 -6.93
N VAL A 524 13.30 7.11 -7.84
CA VAL A 524 13.72 6.52 -9.12
C VAL A 524 13.63 7.56 -10.25
N GLY A 525 14.46 7.45 -11.30
CA GLY A 525 14.46 8.42 -12.41
C GLY A 525 15.34 9.65 -12.12
N LYS A 526 16.58 9.42 -11.69
CA LYS A 526 17.57 10.45 -11.34
C LYS A 526 17.84 11.45 -12.46
N ASP A 527 17.92 10.98 -13.69
CA ASP A 527 18.21 11.82 -14.85
C ASP A 527 17.04 12.75 -15.19
N ILE A 528 15.80 12.26 -15.12
CA ILE A 528 14.58 13.04 -15.38
C ILE A 528 14.50 14.26 -14.45
N ARG A 529 14.85 14.07 -13.17
CA ARG A 529 14.82 15.13 -12.14
C ARG A 529 15.84 16.25 -12.36
N ASN A 530 16.83 16.07 -13.24
CA ASN A 530 17.75 17.14 -13.66
C ASN A 530 18.29 18.02 -12.50
N ARG A 531 18.78 17.41 -11.42
CA ARG A 531 19.12 18.11 -10.16
C ARG A 531 20.10 19.28 -10.35
N LYS A 532 21.01 19.21 -11.33
CA LYS A 532 21.94 20.30 -11.68
C LYS A 532 21.22 21.54 -12.23
N ILE A 533 20.16 21.36 -13.01
CA ILE A 533 19.35 22.47 -13.54
C ILE A 533 18.51 23.05 -12.41
N ARG A 534 17.95 22.20 -11.54
CA ARG A 534 17.23 22.62 -10.34
C ARG A 534 18.05 23.57 -9.48
N VAL A 535 19.32 23.26 -9.20
CA VAL A 535 20.23 24.14 -8.44
C VAL A 535 20.33 25.52 -9.09
N LYS A 536 20.60 25.59 -10.40
CA LYS A 536 20.70 26.86 -11.14
C LYS A 536 19.42 27.69 -11.09
N CYS A 537 18.26 27.03 -11.12
CA CYS A 537 16.96 27.68 -10.99
C CYS A 537 16.76 28.23 -9.57
N ILE A 538 17.06 27.43 -8.54
CA ILE A 538 16.94 27.85 -7.13
C ILE A 538 17.87 29.04 -6.84
N GLU A 539 19.14 29.01 -7.27
CA GLU A 539 20.08 30.14 -7.10
C GLU A 539 19.49 31.45 -7.65
N LYS A 540 18.84 31.39 -8.82
CA LYS A 540 18.22 32.54 -9.47
C LYS A 540 16.97 33.01 -8.72
N ILE A 541 16.08 32.09 -8.35
CA ILE A 541 14.84 32.38 -7.62
C ILE A 541 15.17 32.97 -6.25
N LEU A 542 16.06 32.34 -5.49
CA LEU A 542 16.41 32.74 -4.14
C LEU A 542 17.03 34.15 -4.12
N SER A 543 17.92 34.44 -5.08
CA SER A 543 18.50 35.78 -5.22
C SER A 543 17.43 36.83 -5.51
N HIS A 544 16.49 36.51 -6.41
CA HIS A 544 15.36 37.39 -6.71
C HIS A 544 14.44 37.61 -5.51
N VAL A 545 13.97 36.56 -4.84
CA VAL A 545 13.09 36.64 -3.66
C VAL A 545 13.74 37.42 -2.52
N THR A 546 15.03 37.21 -2.30
CA THR A 546 15.79 37.93 -1.27
C THR A 546 15.82 39.43 -1.59
N ILE A 547 16.24 39.83 -2.80
CA ILE A 547 16.29 41.25 -3.18
C ILE A 547 14.89 41.87 -3.22
N HIS A 548 13.88 41.12 -3.65
CA HIS A 548 12.50 41.55 -3.63
C HIS A 548 12.01 41.82 -2.19
N TYR A 549 12.36 40.96 -1.24
CA TYR A 549 12.06 41.17 0.19
C TYR A 549 12.68 42.46 0.73
N TYR A 550 13.94 42.76 0.36
CA TYR A 550 14.59 44.03 0.70
C TYR A 550 13.90 45.21 0.04
N ARG A 551 13.61 45.13 -1.27
CA ARG A 551 12.94 46.19 -2.03
C ARG A 551 11.59 46.57 -1.42
N ILE A 552 10.76 45.58 -1.10
CA ILE A 552 9.48 45.77 -0.40
C ILE A 552 9.72 46.40 0.98
N SER A 553 10.67 45.87 1.76
CA SER A 553 10.92 46.32 3.14
C SER A 553 11.55 47.72 3.25
N LEU A 554 12.18 48.21 2.18
CA LEU A 554 12.79 49.53 2.07
C LEU A 554 11.88 50.57 1.40
N GLN A 555 10.68 50.17 0.96
CA GLN A 555 9.73 51.08 0.34
C GLN A 555 9.34 52.22 1.31
N GLY A 556 9.48 53.47 0.85
CA GLY A 556 9.20 54.66 1.66
C GLY A 556 10.31 55.09 2.63
N GLU A 557 11.40 54.32 2.75
CA GLU A 557 12.58 54.69 3.55
C GLU A 557 13.69 55.35 2.72
N LEU A 558 13.59 55.26 1.39
CA LEU A 558 14.56 55.80 0.45
C LEU A 558 14.17 57.22 0.01
N PRO A 559 15.13 58.15 -0.14
CA PRO A 559 14.85 59.55 -0.46
C PRO A 559 14.35 59.78 -1.90
N GLU A 560 14.68 58.87 -2.82
CA GLU A 560 14.23 58.86 -4.22
C GLU A 560 13.94 57.42 -4.69
N GLU A 561 13.17 57.29 -5.78
CA GLU A 561 12.83 56.00 -6.35
C GLU A 561 14.05 55.40 -7.08
N ILE A 562 14.50 54.24 -6.60
CA ILE A 562 15.70 53.58 -7.13
C ILE A 562 15.36 52.88 -8.45
N PRO A 563 16.16 53.09 -9.52
CA PRO A 563 15.89 52.49 -10.82
C PRO A 563 15.84 50.95 -10.78
N GLU A 564 14.94 50.36 -11.59
CA GLU A 564 14.81 48.90 -11.73
C GLU A 564 16.13 48.20 -12.10
N GLY A 565 16.98 48.89 -12.87
CA GLY A 565 18.29 48.38 -13.28
C GLY A 565 19.24 48.12 -12.10
N TYR A 566 19.13 48.90 -11.02
CA TYR A 566 19.92 48.68 -9.81
C TYR A 566 19.53 47.37 -9.11
N TRP A 567 18.23 47.16 -8.89
CA TRP A 567 17.72 45.95 -8.25
C TRP A 567 18.09 44.70 -9.05
N LYS A 568 17.95 44.72 -10.38
CA LYS A 568 18.42 43.63 -11.25
C LYS A 568 19.93 43.41 -11.20
N GLY A 569 20.71 44.48 -11.02
CA GLY A 569 22.15 44.41 -10.80
C GLY A 569 22.49 43.70 -9.49
N LEU A 570 21.82 44.06 -8.40
CA LEU A 570 21.96 43.40 -7.10
C LEU A 570 21.57 41.93 -7.14
N GLU A 571 20.48 41.57 -7.82
CA GLU A 571 20.08 40.18 -7.99
C GLU A 571 21.18 39.34 -8.67
N LYS A 572 21.82 39.92 -9.70
CA LYS A 572 22.93 39.27 -10.43
C LYS A 572 24.18 39.14 -9.56
N GLU A 573 24.50 40.16 -8.78
CA GLU A 573 25.62 40.15 -7.84
C GLU A 573 25.40 39.10 -6.74
N LEU A 574 24.22 39.11 -6.11
CA LEU A 574 23.85 38.15 -5.07
C LEU A 574 23.91 36.71 -5.60
N LYS A 575 23.41 36.47 -6.82
CA LYS A 575 23.50 35.16 -7.47
C LYS A 575 24.95 34.71 -7.68
N THR A 576 25.82 35.61 -8.12
CA THR A 576 27.25 35.31 -8.35
C THR A 576 27.92 34.93 -7.04
N ARG A 577 27.75 35.74 -5.99
CA ARG A 577 28.29 35.45 -4.65
C ARG A 577 27.74 34.16 -4.07
N LEU A 578 26.44 33.90 -4.24
CA LEU A 578 25.80 32.67 -3.78
C LEU A 578 26.44 31.43 -4.41
N LYS A 579 26.62 31.45 -5.72
CA LYS A 579 27.27 30.36 -6.44
C LYS A 579 28.72 30.15 -6.00
N GLU A 580 29.48 31.22 -5.82
CA GLU A 580 30.88 31.15 -5.35
C GLU A 580 30.96 30.58 -3.93
N LYS A 581 30.09 31.03 -3.02
CA LYS A 581 30.03 30.54 -1.64
C LYS A 581 29.63 29.08 -1.56
N MET A 582 28.63 28.65 -2.33
CA MET A 582 28.24 27.24 -2.39
C MET A 582 29.37 26.34 -2.88
N GLU A 583 30.23 26.82 -3.79
CA GLU A 583 31.38 26.05 -4.25
C GLU A 583 32.52 26.06 -3.23
N GLN A 584 32.77 27.20 -2.57
CA GLN A 584 33.73 27.30 -1.48
C GLN A 584 33.38 26.37 -0.32
N GLN A 585 32.10 26.22 0.03
CA GLN A 585 31.63 25.35 1.11
C GLN A 585 31.97 23.87 0.91
N LYS A 586 32.21 23.45 -0.34
CA LYS A 586 32.63 22.07 -0.66
C LYS A 586 34.12 21.85 -0.47
N SER A 587 34.92 22.92 -0.45
CA SER A 587 36.38 22.81 -0.38
C SER A 587 36.86 22.36 1.00
N SER A 588 37.88 21.51 1.01
CA SER A 588 38.61 21.11 2.22
C SER A 588 38.99 22.29 3.12
N ASP A 589 39.42 23.43 2.55
CA ASP A 589 39.83 24.61 3.32
C ASP A 589 38.69 25.28 4.09
N TYR A 590 37.49 25.32 3.51
CA TYR A 590 36.32 25.82 4.20
C TYR A 590 35.90 24.88 5.34
N ILE A 591 35.88 23.56 5.09
CA ILE A 591 35.54 22.53 6.08
C ILE A 591 36.47 22.64 7.29
N ARG A 592 37.79 22.77 7.07
CA ARG A 592 38.81 22.99 8.12
C ARG A 592 38.52 24.22 8.98
N LYS A 593 38.07 25.31 8.36
CA LYS A 593 37.77 26.56 9.08
C LYS A 593 36.49 26.46 9.90
N ARG A 594 35.55 25.61 9.49
CA ARG A 594 34.20 25.48 10.06
C ARG A 594 34.14 24.50 11.24
N TYR A 595 34.86 23.38 11.17
CA TYR A 595 34.85 22.32 12.18
C TYR A 595 36.15 22.30 12.98
N VAL A 596 36.03 22.43 14.30
CA VAL A 596 37.17 22.34 15.23
C VAL A 596 37.44 20.87 15.52
N ASP A 597 38.71 20.46 15.53
CA ASP A 597 39.18 19.10 15.88
C ASP A 597 38.69 17.96 14.95
N ILE A 598 38.46 18.23 13.67
CA ILE A 598 38.15 17.21 12.66
C ILE A 598 39.43 16.61 12.02
N SER A 599 39.46 15.31 11.77
CA SER A 599 40.61 14.65 11.14
C SER A 599 40.68 14.88 9.62
N GLU A 600 41.88 14.76 9.02
CA GLU A 600 42.06 14.89 7.57
C GLU A 600 41.33 13.82 6.75
N GLU A 601 41.08 12.64 7.32
CA GLU A 601 40.28 11.59 6.67
C GLU A 601 38.80 11.97 6.64
N GLU A 602 38.27 12.52 7.73
CA GLU A 602 36.88 13.00 7.81
C GLU A 602 36.64 14.22 6.91
N ILE A 603 37.63 15.13 6.80
CA ILE A 603 37.54 16.27 5.87
C ILE A 603 37.39 15.78 4.43
N LYS A 604 38.25 14.84 4.00
CA LYS A 604 38.17 14.27 2.63
C LYS A 604 36.87 13.53 2.39
N LYS A 605 36.35 12.84 3.42
CA LYS A 605 35.04 12.17 3.35
C LYS A 605 33.93 13.20 3.15
N LEU A 606 33.89 14.26 3.95
CA LEU A 606 32.91 15.34 3.83
C LEU A 606 33.00 16.09 2.50
N GLU A 607 34.20 16.39 2.00
CA GLU A 607 34.39 17.01 0.69
C GLU A 607 33.78 16.14 -0.42
N LYS A 608 34.07 14.83 -0.41
CA LYS A 608 33.49 13.87 -1.36
C LYS A 608 31.97 13.76 -1.22
N ASP A 609 31.45 13.73 0.01
CA ASP A 609 30.02 13.64 0.29
C ASP A 609 29.29 14.91 -0.16
N LEU A 610 29.86 16.10 0.07
CA LEU A 610 29.29 17.37 -0.39
C LEU A 610 29.36 17.52 -1.91
N GLU A 611 30.42 17.03 -2.56
CA GLU A 611 30.52 17.02 -4.03
C GLU A 611 29.45 16.10 -4.64
N LYS A 612 29.21 14.93 -4.03
CA LYS A 612 28.24 13.94 -4.50
C LYS A 612 26.79 14.33 -4.17
N TYR A 613 26.55 14.75 -2.93
CA TYR A 613 25.21 14.93 -2.37
C TYR A 613 24.76 16.39 -2.26
N GLY A 614 25.63 17.37 -2.54
CA GLY A 614 25.30 18.80 -2.47
C GLY A 614 24.14 19.26 -3.36
N VAL A 615 23.71 18.44 -4.32
CA VAL A 615 22.56 18.69 -5.21
C VAL A 615 21.25 18.01 -4.73
N TYR A 616 21.33 17.18 -3.69
CA TYR A 616 20.19 16.49 -3.09
C TYR A 616 19.46 17.44 -2.16
N SER A 617 18.14 17.31 -2.09
CA SER A 617 17.28 18.36 -1.54
C SER A 617 17.61 18.78 -0.10
N SER A 618 17.92 17.85 0.80
CA SER A 618 18.25 18.16 2.20
C SER A 618 19.56 18.93 2.33
N ILE A 619 20.63 18.43 1.71
CA ILE A 619 21.96 19.05 1.77
C ILE A 619 21.97 20.36 0.96
N LEU A 620 21.31 20.40 -0.19
CA LEU A 620 21.14 21.62 -0.99
C LEU A 620 20.44 22.73 -0.19
N ASN A 621 19.41 22.38 0.59
CA ASN A 621 18.72 23.34 1.45
C ASN A 621 19.70 23.97 2.44
N LEU A 622 20.45 23.13 3.14
CA LEU A 622 21.42 23.56 4.14
C LEU A 622 22.51 24.45 3.53
N LEU A 623 23.13 24.02 2.43
CA LEU A 623 24.19 24.78 1.75
C LEU A 623 23.71 26.15 1.26
N LEU A 624 22.50 26.22 0.69
CA LEU A 624 21.93 27.49 0.23
C LEU A 624 21.62 28.44 1.38
N GLN A 625 21.04 27.94 2.47
CA GLN A 625 20.73 28.76 3.64
C GLN A 625 22.00 29.28 4.32
N GLU A 626 23.00 28.42 4.53
CA GLU A 626 24.29 28.83 5.11
C GLU A 626 25.03 29.83 4.21
N SER A 627 25.10 29.57 2.90
CA SER A 627 25.74 30.47 1.94
C SER A 627 25.06 31.85 1.91
N MET A 628 23.73 31.88 1.90
CA MET A 628 22.97 33.13 1.93
C MET A 628 23.17 33.89 3.24
N LYS A 629 23.22 33.18 4.37
CA LYS A 629 23.47 33.78 5.68
C LYS A 629 24.82 34.49 5.72
N GLU A 630 25.90 33.84 5.28
CA GLU A 630 27.23 34.46 5.23
C GLU A 630 27.25 35.71 4.36
N ILE A 631 26.61 35.68 3.18
CA ILE A 631 26.58 36.83 2.28
C ILE A 631 25.83 38.01 2.91
N LEU A 632 24.75 37.73 3.63
CA LEU A 632 23.92 38.77 4.25
C LEU A 632 24.48 39.28 5.59
N GLU A 633 25.35 38.53 6.26
CA GLU A 633 26.15 39.06 7.37
C GLU A 633 27.05 40.22 6.91
N GLU A 634 27.48 40.20 5.65
CA GLU A 634 28.19 41.29 4.96
C GLU A 634 27.25 42.22 4.17
N SER A 635 25.96 42.29 4.53
CA SER A 635 24.94 43.05 3.79
C SER A 635 25.26 44.54 3.61
N GLU A 636 26.08 45.14 4.47
CA GLU A 636 26.52 46.53 4.30
C GLU A 636 27.34 46.75 3.03
N GLU A 637 28.20 45.79 2.66
CA GLU A 637 28.97 45.87 1.42
C GLU A 637 28.05 45.69 0.21
N LEU A 638 27.11 44.75 0.29
CA LEU A 638 26.13 44.48 -0.76
C LEU A 638 25.28 45.73 -1.09
N PHE A 639 24.89 46.48 -0.06
CA PHE A 639 24.07 47.70 -0.20
C PHE A 639 24.88 49.00 -0.13
N SER A 640 26.20 48.94 -0.28
CA SER A 640 27.12 50.10 -0.23
C SER A 640 26.68 51.23 -1.14
N TYR A 641 26.26 50.92 -2.38
CA TYR A 641 25.73 51.90 -3.32
C TYR A 641 24.50 52.64 -2.78
N LEU A 642 23.50 51.95 -2.21
CA LEU A 642 22.32 52.60 -1.62
C LEU A 642 22.70 53.52 -0.46
N LEU A 643 23.65 53.09 0.36
CA LEU A 643 24.14 53.86 1.51
C LEU A 643 24.83 55.15 1.06
N GLU A 644 25.67 55.08 0.02
CA GLU A 644 26.36 56.24 -0.54
C GLU A 644 25.41 57.14 -1.35
N ASP A 645 24.49 56.57 -2.13
CA ASP A 645 23.50 57.35 -2.89
C ASP A 645 22.57 58.13 -1.96
N THR A 646 22.07 57.48 -0.90
CA THR A 646 21.27 58.14 0.14
C THR A 646 22.05 59.28 0.82
N PHE A 647 23.33 59.07 1.09
CA PHE A 647 24.20 60.11 1.64
C PHE A 647 24.34 61.28 0.66
N MET A 648 24.65 61.02 -0.61
CA MET A 648 24.86 62.05 -1.63
C MET A 648 23.58 62.83 -1.97
N VAL A 649 22.43 62.17 -2.08
CA VAL A 649 21.13 62.82 -2.30
C VAL A 649 20.76 63.69 -1.11
N THR A 650 20.96 63.20 0.11
CA THR A 650 20.69 63.98 1.33
C THR A 650 21.66 65.15 1.47
N MET A 651 22.94 64.96 1.12
CA MET A 651 23.95 66.04 1.07
C MET A 651 23.58 67.15 0.09
N LYS A 652 22.95 66.80 -1.05
CA LYS A 652 22.49 67.80 -2.03
C LYS A 652 21.27 68.59 -1.54
N LYS A 653 20.45 68.00 -0.65
CA LYS A 653 19.20 68.59 -0.14
C LYS A 653 19.34 69.23 1.26
N ALA A 654 20.35 68.84 2.03
CA ALA A 654 20.53 69.20 3.44
C ALA A 654 22.04 69.36 3.79
N ASP A 655 22.40 69.24 5.07
CA ASP A 655 23.78 69.38 5.57
C ASP A 655 24.45 68.02 5.88
N LEU A 656 25.77 68.05 6.15
CA LEU A 656 26.58 66.88 6.46
C LEU A 656 26.02 66.04 7.61
N LYS A 657 25.55 66.70 8.68
CA LYS A 657 25.00 66.02 9.85
C LYS A 657 23.73 65.25 9.51
N ASN A 658 22.83 65.81 8.69
CA ASN A 658 21.63 65.10 8.27
C ASN A 658 21.94 63.96 7.31
N ALA A 659 22.89 64.13 6.38
CA ALA A 659 23.29 63.06 5.47
C ALA A 659 23.90 61.86 6.21
N GLU A 660 24.78 62.08 7.20
CA GLU A 660 25.31 61.00 8.05
C GLU A 660 24.22 60.33 8.88
N ARG A 661 23.26 61.11 9.39
CA ARG A 661 22.13 60.59 10.17
C ARG A 661 21.24 59.68 9.34
N GLU A 662 20.85 60.09 8.13
CA GLU A 662 20.01 59.28 7.25
C GLU A 662 20.75 58.04 6.74
N ARG A 663 22.04 58.14 6.39
CA ARG A 663 22.89 56.97 6.08
C ARG A 663 22.91 55.96 7.23
N LYS A 664 23.09 56.42 8.48
CA LYS A 664 23.09 55.56 9.67
C LYS A 664 21.72 54.95 9.96
N LYS A 665 20.64 55.69 9.68
CA LYS A 665 19.26 55.20 9.80
C LYS A 665 18.99 54.09 8.77
N LEU A 666 19.34 54.31 7.50
CA LEU A 666 19.21 53.30 6.44
C LEU A 666 20.05 52.06 6.77
N ARG A 667 21.29 52.22 7.22
CA ARG A 667 22.16 51.11 7.67
C ARG A 667 21.49 50.26 8.75
N ARG A 668 20.95 50.89 9.81
CA ARG A 668 20.22 50.19 10.86
C ARG A 668 18.96 49.48 10.34
N LYS A 669 18.28 50.07 9.36
CA LYS A 669 17.10 49.48 8.73
C LYS A 669 17.47 48.24 7.91
N ILE A 670 18.53 48.31 7.11
CA ILE A 670 19.07 47.16 6.36
C ILE A 670 19.42 46.04 7.34
N GLN A 671 20.16 46.33 8.40
CA GLN A 671 20.51 45.31 9.41
C GLN A 671 19.28 44.70 10.07
N LYS A 672 18.25 45.52 10.36
CA LYS A 672 16.98 45.03 10.91
C LYS A 672 16.28 44.09 9.92
N ILE A 673 16.22 44.45 8.64
CA ILE A 673 15.60 43.63 7.58
C ILE A 673 16.38 42.32 7.42
N THR A 674 17.71 42.38 7.42
CA THR A 674 18.60 41.21 7.39
C THR A 674 18.30 40.28 8.56
N ASN A 675 18.22 40.81 9.78
CA ASN A 675 17.89 40.00 10.95
C ASN A 675 16.48 39.41 10.83
N GLU A 676 15.48 40.17 10.41
CA GLU A 676 14.10 39.65 10.18
C GLU A 676 14.08 38.51 9.15
N TRP A 677 14.85 38.64 8.06
CA TRP A 677 14.94 37.63 7.00
C TRP A 677 15.68 36.36 7.44
N LEU A 678 16.74 36.50 8.24
CA LEU A 678 17.57 35.39 8.72
C LEU A 678 17.08 34.74 10.02
N THR A 679 16.13 35.36 10.73
CA THR A 679 15.62 34.82 12.00
C THR A 679 14.78 33.58 11.74
N ASP A 680 15.36 32.41 12.07
CA ASP A 680 14.62 31.17 12.19
C ASP A 680 14.13 31.00 13.63
N SER A 681 12.81 30.91 13.81
CA SER A 681 12.18 30.74 15.11
C SER A 681 10.96 29.83 14.97
N PRO A 682 10.71 28.94 15.96
CA PRO A 682 9.50 28.12 15.99
C PRO A 682 8.21 28.93 15.82
N TRP A 683 8.21 30.18 16.28
CA TRP A 683 7.06 31.09 16.25
C TRP A 683 6.83 31.78 14.89
N ASN A 684 7.81 31.73 13.97
CA ASN A 684 7.78 32.42 12.68
C ASN A 684 7.83 31.46 11.47
N LYS A 685 7.62 30.15 11.67
CA LYS A 685 7.75 29.13 10.61
C LYS A 685 6.86 29.35 9.39
N THR A 686 5.73 30.05 9.54
CA THR A 686 4.83 30.37 8.43
C THR A 686 5.12 31.72 7.79
N MET A 687 5.89 32.60 8.46
CA MET A 687 6.20 33.94 7.97
C MET A 687 7.28 33.90 6.87
N THR A 688 7.34 34.96 6.08
CA THR A 688 8.30 35.07 4.97
C THR A 688 9.70 35.37 5.51
N ASN A 689 10.49 34.31 5.67
CA ASN A 689 11.90 34.33 6.04
C ASN A 689 12.70 33.37 5.13
N LEU A 690 14.03 33.37 5.25
CA LEU A 690 14.91 32.56 4.41
C LEU A 690 14.60 31.06 4.51
N SER A 691 14.51 30.53 5.73
CA SER A 691 14.30 29.10 6.01
C SER A 691 12.97 28.62 5.44
N ALA A 692 11.86 29.28 5.80
CA ALA A 692 10.52 28.93 5.32
C ALA A 692 10.37 29.08 3.80
N SER A 693 11.01 30.09 3.20
CA SER A 693 11.00 30.29 1.75
C SER A 693 11.76 29.19 1.03
N MET A 694 12.90 28.78 1.57
CA MET A 694 13.73 27.72 1.01
C MET A 694 13.08 26.34 1.09
N ASP A 695 12.50 26.01 2.24
CA ASP A 695 11.73 24.77 2.42
C ASP A 695 10.59 24.69 1.40
N LEU A 696 9.84 25.79 1.24
CA LEU A 696 8.74 25.87 0.30
C LEU A 696 9.19 25.70 -1.17
N LEU A 697 10.30 26.33 -1.56
CA LEU A 697 10.84 26.21 -2.91
C LEU A 697 11.27 24.78 -3.21
N ILE A 698 12.04 24.16 -2.30
CA ILE A 698 12.53 22.79 -2.46
C ILE A 698 11.37 21.80 -2.49
N GLU A 699 10.37 21.97 -1.63
CA GLU A 699 9.13 21.20 -1.64
C GLU A 699 8.46 21.29 -3.02
N ASN A 700 8.18 22.49 -3.54
CA ASN A 700 7.54 22.66 -4.86
C ASN A 700 8.34 22.02 -5.99
N PHE A 701 9.67 22.16 -6.00
CA PHE A 701 10.52 21.52 -7.00
C PHE A 701 10.45 19.99 -6.95
N LYS A 702 10.46 19.39 -5.75
CA LYS A 702 10.38 17.93 -5.59
C LYS A 702 9.00 17.41 -5.99
N GLU A 703 7.96 17.99 -5.42
CA GLU A 703 6.57 17.56 -5.55
C GLU A 703 6.05 17.69 -6.99
N CYS A 704 6.31 18.83 -7.66
CA CYS A 704 5.84 19.03 -9.03
C CYS A 704 6.53 18.08 -10.03
N VAL A 705 7.80 17.72 -9.82
CA VAL A 705 8.49 16.78 -10.71
C VAL A 705 7.99 15.36 -10.52
N ALA A 706 7.77 14.94 -9.28
CA ALA A 706 7.16 13.64 -8.99
C ALA A 706 5.77 13.51 -9.62
N ASP A 707 4.94 14.57 -9.56
CA ASP A 707 3.66 14.63 -10.28
C ASP A 707 3.82 14.46 -11.79
N VAL A 708 4.73 15.22 -12.41
CA VAL A 708 4.99 15.12 -13.86
C VAL A 708 5.46 13.72 -14.24
N ILE A 709 6.32 13.08 -13.45
CA ILE A 709 6.76 11.70 -13.69
C ILE A 709 5.56 10.75 -13.65
N GLY A 710 4.69 10.86 -12.64
CA GLY A 710 3.50 10.00 -12.53
C GLY A 710 2.50 10.23 -13.68
N ILE A 711 2.23 11.49 -14.02
CA ILE A 711 1.35 11.87 -15.14
C ILE A 711 1.87 11.30 -16.44
N LEU A 712 3.16 11.48 -16.74
CA LEU A 712 3.73 11.01 -18.00
C LEU A 712 3.80 9.49 -18.06
N THR A 713 4.14 8.83 -16.95
CA THR A 713 4.25 7.36 -16.88
C THR A 713 2.90 6.70 -17.17
N LEU A 714 1.84 7.12 -16.47
CA LEU A 714 0.50 6.55 -16.59
C LEU A 714 -0.35 7.20 -17.69
N ARG A 715 0.10 8.32 -18.28
CA ARG A 715 -0.67 9.19 -19.16
C ARG A 715 -2.00 9.62 -18.54
N LEU A 716 -1.91 10.15 -17.32
CA LEU A 716 -3.07 10.59 -16.55
C LEU A 716 -3.79 11.75 -17.23
N SER A 717 -5.11 11.65 -17.35
CA SER A 717 -5.95 12.80 -17.70
C SER A 717 -5.81 13.90 -16.65
N MET A 718 -6.12 15.14 -17.03
CA MET A 718 -6.15 16.25 -16.08
C MET A 718 -7.16 15.98 -14.96
N PHE A 719 -8.29 15.33 -15.29
CA PHE A 719 -9.29 14.91 -14.32
C PHE A 719 -8.70 13.94 -13.30
N ASP A 720 -8.08 12.84 -13.74
CA ASP A 720 -7.55 11.81 -12.84
C ASP A 720 -6.47 12.36 -11.90
N TYR A 721 -5.61 13.26 -12.40
CA TYR A 721 -4.61 13.93 -11.56
C TYR A 721 -5.25 14.83 -10.50
N LEU A 722 -6.14 15.75 -10.90
CA LEU A 722 -6.76 16.69 -9.95
C LEU A 722 -7.65 15.99 -8.94
N ASP A 723 -8.42 15.00 -9.37
CA ASP A 723 -9.30 14.21 -8.49
C ASP A 723 -8.47 13.42 -7.47
N SER A 724 -7.32 12.86 -7.87
CA SER A 724 -6.40 12.17 -6.95
C SER A 724 -5.79 13.11 -5.91
N VAL A 725 -5.38 14.32 -6.31
CA VAL A 725 -4.86 15.34 -5.38
C VAL A 725 -5.95 15.78 -4.39
N ILE A 726 -7.18 15.98 -4.87
CA ILE A 726 -8.31 16.36 -4.02
C ILE A 726 -8.64 15.25 -3.02
N GLN A 727 -8.72 13.99 -3.50
CA GLN A 727 -9.02 12.84 -2.65
C GLN A 727 -7.94 12.64 -1.58
N SER A 728 -6.65 12.69 -1.96
CA SER A 728 -5.53 12.54 -1.02
C SER A 728 -5.52 13.62 0.08
N ASN A 729 -5.84 14.88 -0.26
CA ASN A 729 -5.98 15.94 0.73
C ASN A 729 -7.22 15.74 1.63
N SER A 730 -8.34 15.28 1.04
CA SER A 730 -9.56 14.99 1.79
C SER A 730 -9.34 13.87 2.81
N ASP A 731 -8.62 12.81 2.45
CA ASP A 731 -8.28 11.70 3.34
C ASP A 731 -7.42 12.15 4.52
N GLN A 732 -6.58 13.18 4.33
CA GLN A 732 -5.79 13.83 5.38
C GLN A 732 -6.59 14.85 6.22
N GLY A 733 -7.91 14.97 6.02
CA GLY A 733 -8.76 15.92 6.72
C GLY A 733 -8.60 17.38 6.25
N ARG A 734 -7.97 17.63 5.10
CA ARG A 734 -7.76 18.98 4.53
C ARG A 734 -8.83 19.28 3.48
N ILE A 735 -9.81 20.09 3.85
CA ILE A 735 -11.02 20.34 3.04
C ILE A 735 -10.88 21.55 2.10
N ASP A 736 -10.16 22.60 2.49
CA ASP A 736 -9.91 23.77 1.63
C ASP A 736 -8.56 23.63 0.91
N ILE A 737 -8.61 23.37 -0.39
CA ILE A 737 -7.43 23.19 -1.26
C ILE A 737 -7.17 24.46 -2.08
N VAL A 738 -8.19 25.29 -2.30
CA VAL A 738 -8.18 26.43 -3.22
C VAL A 738 -7.25 27.54 -2.73
N ASN A 739 -7.06 27.70 -1.42
CA ASN A 739 -6.16 28.71 -0.83
C ASN A 739 -4.84 28.15 -0.30
N THR A 740 -4.38 27.01 -0.81
CA THR A 740 -3.23 26.28 -0.25
C THR A 740 -2.05 26.18 -1.21
N LYS A 741 -0.91 25.66 -0.71
CA LYS A 741 0.25 25.28 -1.53
C LYS A 741 -0.11 24.34 -2.68
N ALA A 742 -1.20 23.57 -2.55
CA ALA A 742 -1.66 22.64 -3.59
C ALA A 742 -2.10 23.36 -4.86
N LEU A 743 -2.71 24.55 -4.77
CA LEU A 743 -3.10 25.34 -5.95
C LEU A 743 -1.87 25.65 -6.82
N VAL A 744 -0.80 26.17 -6.20
CA VAL A 744 0.43 26.55 -6.93
C VAL A 744 1.10 25.33 -7.56
N ARG A 745 1.23 24.23 -6.79
CA ARG A 745 1.77 22.96 -7.29
C ARG A 745 1.00 22.46 -8.52
N CYS A 746 -0.32 22.35 -8.41
CA CYS A 746 -1.15 21.87 -9.51
C CYS A 746 -1.16 22.84 -10.69
N ALA A 747 -1.16 24.16 -10.46
CA ALA A 747 -1.06 25.14 -11.53
C ALA A 747 0.27 25.03 -12.30
N LEU A 748 1.40 24.83 -11.62
CA LEU A 748 2.70 24.60 -12.26
C LEU A 748 2.70 23.32 -13.12
N VAL A 749 2.08 22.26 -12.63
CA VAL A 749 1.95 20.99 -13.36
C VAL A 749 1.02 21.15 -14.58
N VAL A 750 -0.14 21.78 -14.42
CA VAL A 750 -1.08 22.08 -15.52
C VAL A 750 -0.41 22.96 -16.57
N TYR A 751 0.27 24.03 -16.16
CA TYR A 751 1.06 24.87 -17.07
C TYR A 751 2.12 24.05 -17.82
N CYS A 752 2.84 23.18 -17.12
CA CYS A 752 3.84 22.30 -17.74
C CYS A 752 3.19 21.38 -18.78
N MET A 753 2.01 20.83 -18.51
CA MET A 753 1.33 19.85 -19.37
C MET A 753 0.52 20.48 -20.52
N GLU A 754 -0.02 21.69 -20.36
CA GLU A 754 -0.76 22.44 -21.41
C GLU A 754 0.16 22.99 -22.51
N ASN A 755 1.44 23.25 -22.21
CA ASN A 755 2.37 23.82 -23.17
C ASN A 755 3.15 22.68 -23.86
N PRO A 756 2.76 22.25 -25.08
CA PRO A 756 3.30 21.04 -25.69
C PRO A 756 4.74 21.20 -26.20
N GLY A 757 5.29 22.41 -26.33
CA GLY A 757 6.51 22.60 -27.13
C GLY A 757 6.38 22.01 -28.54
N ASP A 758 7.44 22.07 -29.35
CA ASP A 758 7.35 21.63 -30.75
C ASP A 758 7.46 20.09 -30.93
N ASP A 759 7.94 19.34 -29.91
CA ASP A 759 8.33 17.92 -30.03
C ASP A 759 7.74 16.95 -28.97
N LEU A 760 6.78 17.37 -28.13
CA LEU A 760 6.26 16.51 -27.05
C LEU A 760 5.10 15.61 -27.51
N ARG A 761 5.11 14.34 -27.07
CA ARG A 761 4.18 13.30 -27.54
C ARG A 761 2.89 13.20 -26.75
N TYR A 762 2.91 13.59 -25.47
CA TYR A 762 1.75 13.56 -24.59
C TYR A 762 1.62 14.89 -23.83
N TYR A 763 0.45 15.52 -23.92
CA TYR A 763 0.13 16.83 -23.35
C TYR A 763 -1.37 16.91 -23.06
N TRP A 764 -1.78 17.86 -22.21
CA TRP A 764 -3.21 18.14 -21.99
C TRP A 764 -3.67 19.19 -22.99
N SER A 765 -4.76 18.88 -23.70
CA SER A 765 -5.36 19.78 -24.69
C SER A 765 -6.60 20.44 -24.11
N ASP A 766 -7.12 21.49 -24.77
CA ASP A 766 -8.36 22.17 -24.37
C ASP A 766 -9.57 21.22 -24.25
N LYS A 767 -9.52 20.04 -24.90
CA LYS A 767 -10.55 18.99 -24.76
C LYS A 767 -10.62 18.41 -23.35
N GLU A 768 -9.50 18.32 -22.63
CA GLU A 768 -9.46 17.84 -21.24
C GLU A 768 -10.26 18.76 -20.31
N ILE A 769 -10.20 20.08 -20.56
CA ILE A 769 -10.96 21.08 -19.82
C ILE A 769 -12.47 20.86 -20.03
N GLN A 770 -12.89 20.60 -21.28
CA GLN A 770 -14.29 20.29 -21.60
C GLN A 770 -14.77 19.02 -20.89
N VAL A 771 -13.95 17.97 -20.87
CA VAL A 771 -14.26 16.72 -20.15
C VAL A 771 -14.51 16.97 -18.65
N ILE A 772 -13.69 17.82 -18.01
CA ILE A 772 -13.88 18.18 -16.60
C ILE A 772 -15.19 18.95 -16.41
N ASP A 773 -15.50 19.89 -17.30
CA ASP A 773 -16.76 20.65 -17.23
C ASP A 773 -17.98 19.75 -17.41
N GLU A 774 -17.88 18.70 -18.23
CA GLU A 774 -18.95 17.71 -18.46
C GLU A 774 -19.03 16.60 -17.39
N SER A 775 -17.95 16.36 -16.64
CA SER A 775 -17.81 15.23 -15.68
C SER A 775 -18.84 15.20 -14.53
N GLY A 776 -19.54 16.30 -14.27
CA GLY A 776 -20.47 16.43 -13.15
C GLY A 776 -19.83 16.55 -11.75
N ASN A 777 -18.49 16.42 -11.63
CA ASN A 777 -17.78 16.57 -10.36
C ASN A 777 -17.51 18.06 -10.04
N GLY A 778 -18.38 18.65 -9.22
CA GLY A 778 -18.28 20.07 -8.84
C GLY A 778 -16.96 20.46 -8.18
N ARG A 779 -16.40 19.59 -7.33
CA ARG A 779 -15.13 19.88 -6.62
C ARG A 779 -13.94 19.98 -7.58
N VAL A 780 -13.82 19.03 -8.51
CA VAL A 780 -12.76 19.05 -9.52
C VAL A 780 -12.93 20.26 -10.45
N ARG A 781 -14.17 20.59 -10.83
CA ARG A 781 -14.47 21.75 -11.66
C ARG A 781 -14.08 23.07 -10.98
N ASP A 782 -14.44 23.25 -9.71
CA ASP A 782 -14.11 24.45 -8.94
C ASP A 782 -12.60 24.60 -8.78
N PHE A 783 -11.88 23.51 -8.50
CA PHE A 783 -10.43 23.53 -8.38
C PHE A 783 -9.74 23.81 -9.71
N LYS A 784 -10.21 23.21 -10.81
CA LYS A 784 -9.76 23.53 -12.17
C LYS A 784 -9.94 25.01 -12.50
N ASN A 785 -11.10 25.59 -12.17
CA ASN A 785 -11.37 27.02 -12.43
C ASN A 785 -10.40 27.92 -11.66
N ALA A 786 -10.13 27.62 -10.39
CA ALA A 786 -9.13 28.34 -9.60
C ALA A 786 -7.71 28.23 -10.22
N ILE A 787 -7.36 27.06 -10.76
CA ILE A 787 -6.08 26.90 -11.49
C ILE A 787 -6.07 27.76 -12.76
N CYS A 788 -7.14 27.73 -13.58
CA CYS A 788 -7.21 28.55 -14.79
C CYS A 788 -7.09 30.05 -14.49
N GLU A 789 -7.80 30.55 -13.47
CA GLU A 789 -7.70 31.95 -13.02
C GLU A 789 -6.27 32.29 -12.59
N PHE A 790 -5.62 31.41 -11.83
CA PHE A 790 -4.22 31.57 -11.42
C PHE A 790 -3.28 31.59 -12.64
N LEU A 791 -3.47 30.71 -13.62
CA LEU A 791 -2.65 30.68 -14.83
C LEU A 791 -2.86 31.92 -15.70
N ASP A 792 -4.08 32.40 -15.82
CA ASP A 792 -4.40 33.63 -16.54
C ASP A 792 -3.73 34.84 -15.87
N GLU A 793 -3.75 34.89 -14.54
CA GLU A 793 -3.14 35.97 -13.77
C GLU A 793 -1.61 35.99 -13.88
N TYR A 794 -0.96 34.84 -13.70
CA TYR A 794 0.50 34.80 -13.51
C TYR A 794 1.30 34.37 -14.75
N PHE A 795 0.67 33.69 -15.71
CA PHE A 795 1.33 33.18 -16.92
C PHE A 795 0.81 33.77 -18.25
N LYS A 796 -0.50 34.05 -18.40
CA LYS A 796 -1.10 34.51 -19.68
C LYS A 796 -1.43 36.02 -19.76
N GLY A 797 -1.40 36.75 -18.64
CA GLY A 797 -1.76 38.17 -18.55
C GLY A 797 -0.89 39.14 -19.36
N LYS A 798 -1.56 40.02 -20.13
CA LYS A 798 -0.98 41.17 -20.86
C LYS A 798 -0.64 42.32 -19.89
N GLU A 799 0.59 42.80 -19.99
CA GLU A 799 1.15 44.06 -19.46
C GLU A 799 1.05 44.36 -17.94
N SER A 800 2.24 44.60 -17.39
CA SER A 800 2.63 45.27 -16.14
C SER A 800 2.63 44.48 -14.82
N PRO A 801 3.71 44.60 -14.01
CA PRO A 801 3.75 44.01 -12.68
C PRO A 801 2.68 44.66 -11.81
N LYS A 802 1.78 43.86 -11.24
CA LYS A 802 0.85 44.34 -10.21
C LYS A 802 1.66 45.04 -9.11
N LYS A 803 1.08 46.09 -8.53
CA LYS A 803 1.63 46.82 -7.35
C LYS A 803 2.26 45.82 -6.39
N LEU A 804 3.49 46.12 -5.96
CA LEU A 804 4.16 45.39 -4.87
C LEU A 804 3.11 45.13 -3.77
N PRO A 805 2.91 43.86 -3.35
CA PRO A 805 1.94 43.57 -2.31
C PRO A 805 2.25 44.42 -1.08
N GLU A 806 1.22 44.85 -0.35
CA GLU A 806 1.42 45.55 0.91
C GLU A 806 2.42 44.77 1.78
N ILE A 807 3.44 45.46 2.29
CA ILE A 807 4.55 44.86 3.06
C ILE A 807 4.03 43.90 4.14
N ALA A 808 2.94 44.27 4.81
CA ALA A 808 2.30 43.49 5.84
C ALA A 808 1.70 42.16 5.32
N ALA A 809 1.12 42.16 4.12
CA ALA A 809 0.60 40.97 3.47
C ALA A 809 1.75 40.05 3.03
N TYR A 810 2.78 40.58 2.37
CA TYR A 810 3.92 39.80 1.87
C TYR A 810 4.66 39.08 2.99
N LYS A 811 4.89 39.74 4.14
CA LYS A 811 5.59 39.16 5.30
C LYS A 811 4.78 38.12 6.09
N LYS A 812 3.45 38.06 5.90
CA LYS A 812 2.55 37.21 6.69
C LYS A 812 2.66 35.72 6.36
N SER A 813 3.03 35.37 5.12
CA SER A 813 3.10 33.99 4.67
C SER A 813 4.22 33.76 3.65
N ALA A 814 5.09 32.78 3.91
CA ALA A 814 6.13 32.37 2.97
C ALA A 814 5.56 31.92 1.61
N VAL A 815 4.29 31.49 1.54
CA VAL A 815 3.64 31.12 0.27
C VAL A 815 3.58 32.28 -0.72
N ASN A 816 3.57 33.53 -0.23
CA ASN A 816 3.53 34.73 -1.07
C ASN A 816 4.71 34.86 -2.03
N ILE A 817 5.85 34.22 -1.74
CA ILE A 817 7.01 34.23 -2.65
C ILE A 817 6.70 33.51 -3.98
N LEU A 818 5.71 32.61 -3.97
CA LEU A 818 5.31 31.86 -5.16
C LEU A 818 4.30 32.63 -6.02
N TYR A 819 3.69 33.70 -5.48
CA TYR A 819 2.79 34.58 -6.24
C TYR A 819 3.59 35.68 -6.97
N ASP A 820 4.67 35.28 -7.61
CA ASP A 820 5.56 36.12 -8.42
C ASP A 820 5.78 35.46 -9.79
N SER A 821 5.47 36.17 -10.88
CA SER A 821 5.58 35.64 -12.24
C SER A 821 7.01 35.23 -12.63
N SER A 822 8.04 35.91 -12.14
CA SER A 822 9.44 35.55 -12.40
C SER A 822 9.79 34.21 -11.74
N VAL A 823 9.36 34.01 -10.49
CA VAL A 823 9.55 32.76 -9.73
C VAL A 823 8.81 31.61 -10.43
N LEU A 824 7.54 31.79 -10.75
CA LEU A 824 6.69 30.80 -11.41
C LEU A 824 7.22 30.44 -12.81
N GLN A 825 7.70 31.40 -13.60
CA GLN A 825 8.33 31.13 -14.89
C GLN A 825 9.61 30.31 -14.77
N GLN A 826 10.43 30.53 -13.73
CA GLN A 826 11.63 29.70 -13.50
C GLN A 826 11.26 28.27 -13.10
N LEU A 827 10.26 28.10 -12.24
CA LEU A 827 9.73 26.78 -11.85
C LEU A 827 9.14 26.05 -13.05
N GLY A 828 8.25 26.68 -13.81
CA GLY A 828 7.64 26.11 -15.02
C GLY A 828 8.67 25.78 -16.10
N GLY A 829 9.71 26.62 -16.26
CA GLY A 829 10.83 26.35 -17.15
C GLY A 829 11.63 25.10 -16.76
N TYR A 830 11.89 24.90 -15.47
CA TYR A 830 12.52 23.67 -14.97
C TYR A 830 11.66 22.44 -15.22
N LEU A 831 10.36 22.50 -14.91
CA LEU A 831 9.44 21.38 -15.17
C LEU A 831 9.36 21.02 -16.65
N SER A 832 9.38 22.02 -17.53
CA SER A 832 9.42 21.82 -18.99
C SER A 832 10.68 21.06 -19.43
N VAL A 833 11.82 21.33 -18.79
CA VAL A 833 13.07 20.59 -19.05
C VAL A 833 12.95 19.15 -18.54
N CYS A 834 12.45 18.92 -17.33
CA CYS A 834 12.21 17.57 -16.81
C CYS A 834 11.30 16.74 -17.72
N ARG A 835 10.18 17.34 -18.18
CA ARG A 835 9.26 16.72 -19.12
C ARG A 835 9.92 16.37 -20.46
N ARG A 836 10.73 17.28 -21.00
CA ARG A 836 11.50 17.01 -22.23
C ARG A 836 12.49 15.87 -22.03
N THR A 837 13.25 15.87 -20.95
CA THR A 837 14.18 14.78 -20.62
C THR A 837 13.45 13.44 -20.51
N PHE A 838 12.27 13.40 -19.88
CA PHE A 838 11.45 12.19 -19.84
C PHE A 838 11.14 11.65 -21.25
N GLU A 839 10.64 12.50 -22.15
CA GLU A 839 10.27 12.09 -23.52
C GLU A 839 11.48 11.69 -24.39
N GLU A 840 12.61 12.35 -24.21
CA GLU A 840 13.88 12.02 -24.87
C GLU A 840 14.38 10.64 -24.42
N ARG A 841 14.28 10.34 -23.13
CA ARG A 841 14.71 9.06 -22.54
C ARG A 841 13.74 7.92 -22.81
N ASN A 842 12.45 8.22 -22.98
CA ASN A 842 11.42 7.24 -23.29
C ASN A 842 11.51 6.78 -24.76
N SER A 843 12.52 5.94 -25.01
CA SER A 843 12.87 5.37 -26.31
C SER A 843 11.71 4.50 -26.88
N LYS A 844 11.84 4.01 -28.11
CA LYS A 844 10.81 3.11 -28.67
C LYS A 844 10.74 1.78 -27.93
N GLU A 845 11.87 1.28 -27.43
CA GLU A 845 11.99 0.02 -26.71
C GLU A 845 11.38 0.13 -25.31
N ILE A 846 11.71 1.19 -24.57
CA ILE A 846 11.18 1.45 -23.22
C ILE A 846 9.65 1.70 -23.23
N ARG A 847 9.11 2.15 -24.36
CA ARG A 847 7.67 2.40 -24.51
C ARG A 847 6.78 1.15 -24.45
N SER A 848 7.31 -0.06 -24.65
CA SER A 848 6.50 -1.28 -24.42
C SER A 848 6.16 -1.42 -22.93
N GLN A 849 7.15 -1.26 -22.05
CA GLN A 849 6.97 -1.29 -20.59
C GLN A 849 5.99 -0.20 -20.12
N GLN A 850 6.09 1.02 -20.68
CA GLN A 850 5.12 2.08 -20.38
C GLN A 850 3.68 1.67 -20.75
N LYS A 851 3.49 1.02 -21.91
CA LYS A 851 2.15 0.59 -22.34
C LYS A 851 1.56 -0.44 -21.39
N GLU A 852 2.38 -1.33 -20.82
CA GLU A 852 1.94 -2.28 -19.81
C GLU A 852 1.45 -1.55 -18.55
N LEU A 853 2.21 -0.57 -18.04
CA LEU A 853 1.79 0.28 -16.91
C LEU A 853 0.47 1.02 -17.19
N ILE A 854 0.32 1.57 -18.39
CA ILE A 854 -0.92 2.25 -18.82
C ILE A 854 -2.09 1.27 -18.91
N ASN A 855 -1.88 0.07 -19.45
CA ASN A 855 -2.93 -0.95 -19.58
C ASN A 855 -3.40 -1.44 -18.21
N VAL A 856 -2.47 -1.62 -17.28
CA VAL A 856 -2.76 -2.03 -15.90
C VAL A 856 -3.51 -0.91 -15.17
N TYR A 857 -3.10 0.35 -15.34
CA TYR A 857 -3.84 1.49 -14.80
C TYR A 857 -5.28 1.53 -15.33
N LYS A 858 -5.51 1.22 -16.60
CA LYS A 858 -6.85 1.19 -17.21
C LYS A 858 -7.76 0.10 -16.65
N LEU A 859 -7.25 -0.92 -15.97
CA LEU A 859 -8.09 -1.95 -15.34
C LEU A 859 -9.10 -1.35 -14.37
N GLN A 860 -8.77 -0.23 -13.70
CA GLN A 860 -9.71 0.47 -12.81
C GLN A 860 -10.97 1.00 -13.52
N GLN A 861 -10.91 1.19 -14.85
CA GLN A 861 -12.03 1.65 -15.67
C GLN A 861 -12.93 0.49 -16.10
N GLU A 862 -12.62 -0.75 -15.70
CA GLU A 862 -13.43 -1.89 -16.12
C GLU A 862 -14.80 -1.89 -15.45
N ASN A 863 -15.82 -2.04 -16.28
CA ASN A 863 -17.22 -2.05 -15.83
C ASN A 863 -17.67 -3.44 -15.38
N ASN A 864 -16.85 -4.47 -15.59
CA ASN A 864 -17.09 -5.85 -15.16
C ASN A 864 -16.09 -6.21 -14.05
N ILE A 865 -16.60 -6.50 -12.85
CA ILE A 865 -15.75 -6.80 -11.69
C ILE A 865 -14.93 -8.08 -11.87
N GLU A 866 -15.45 -9.08 -12.57
CA GLU A 866 -14.70 -10.33 -12.81
C GLU A 866 -13.53 -10.10 -13.76
N THR A 867 -13.72 -9.28 -14.80
CA THR A 867 -12.63 -8.88 -15.71
C THR A 867 -11.54 -8.13 -14.95
N PHE A 868 -11.92 -7.21 -14.05
CA PHE A 868 -10.98 -6.51 -13.19
C PHE A 868 -10.15 -7.48 -12.32
N ILE A 869 -10.80 -8.42 -11.61
CA ILE A 869 -10.12 -9.36 -10.71
C ILE A 869 -9.18 -10.31 -11.47
N LEU A 870 -9.62 -10.82 -12.62
CA LEU A 870 -8.78 -11.66 -13.47
C LEU A 870 -7.58 -10.87 -14.01
N GLY A 871 -7.77 -9.60 -14.39
CA GLY A 871 -6.68 -8.70 -14.78
C GLY A 871 -5.65 -8.49 -13.66
N VAL A 872 -6.12 -8.31 -12.42
CA VAL A 872 -5.25 -8.24 -11.22
C VAL A 872 -4.46 -9.53 -11.05
N GLN A 873 -5.12 -10.69 -11.10
CA GLN A 873 -4.47 -12.01 -10.94
C GLN A 873 -3.42 -12.27 -12.01
N LYS A 874 -3.75 -11.97 -13.28
CA LYS A 874 -2.83 -12.11 -14.40
C LYS A 874 -1.57 -11.27 -14.19
N TYR A 875 -1.74 -10.00 -13.84
CA TYR A 875 -0.60 -9.10 -13.65
C TYR A 875 0.32 -9.55 -12.51
N ILE A 876 -0.25 -10.07 -11.42
CA ILE A 876 0.54 -10.64 -10.32
C ILE A 876 1.29 -11.89 -10.78
N PHE A 877 0.64 -12.77 -11.56
CA PHE A 877 1.26 -13.99 -12.08
C PHE A 877 2.43 -13.68 -13.01
N ASP A 878 2.27 -12.72 -13.93
CA ASP A 878 3.33 -12.27 -14.83
C ASP A 878 4.54 -11.74 -14.03
N TYR A 879 4.29 -10.91 -13.02
CA TYR A 879 5.32 -10.43 -12.11
C TYR A 879 6.04 -11.56 -11.34
N GLN A 880 5.29 -12.53 -10.82
CA GLN A 880 5.88 -13.66 -10.10
C GLN A 880 6.81 -14.50 -10.98
N ASN A 881 6.48 -14.69 -12.26
CA ASN A 881 7.33 -15.39 -13.21
C ASN A 881 8.64 -14.62 -13.45
N VAL A 882 8.56 -13.31 -13.70
CA VAL A 882 9.73 -12.45 -13.90
C VAL A 882 10.65 -12.46 -12.69
N VAL A 883 10.10 -12.32 -11.48
CA VAL A 883 10.90 -12.36 -10.24
C VAL A 883 11.54 -13.73 -10.04
N THR A 884 10.82 -14.82 -10.33
CA THR A 884 11.35 -16.18 -10.18
C THR A 884 12.52 -16.42 -11.13
N GLU A 885 12.42 -15.96 -12.38
CA GLU A 885 13.49 -16.05 -13.38
C GLU A 885 14.71 -15.22 -12.96
N LYS A 886 14.51 -13.93 -12.66
CA LYS A 886 15.59 -13.01 -12.23
C LYS A 886 16.30 -13.48 -10.96
N MET A 887 15.56 -13.98 -9.97
CA MET A 887 16.15 -14.55 -8.76
C MET A 887 16.91 -15.85 -9.03
N GLY A 888 16.42 -16.68 -9.96
CA GLY A 888 17.12 -17.89 -10.39
C GLY A 888 18.50 -17.58 -10.95
N GLU A 889 18.62 -16.52 -11.76
CA GLU A 889 19.90 -16.02 -12.28
C GLU A 889 20.80 -15.50 -11.15
N LEU A 890 20.30 -14.57 -10.32
CA LEU A 890 21.08 -13.91 -9.26
C LEU A 890 21.66 -14.87 -8.21
N VAL A 891 20.94 -15.94 -7.90
CA VAL A 891 21.38 -16.91 -6.88
C VAL A 891 22.03 -18.15 -7.51
N GLY A 892 21.77 -18.44 -8.79
CA GLY A 892 22.37 -19.55 -9.53
C GLY A 892 23.82 -19.30 -9.97
N GLU A 893 24.26 -18.05 -10.07
CA GLU A 893 25.61 -17.66 -10.49
C GLU A 893 26.71 -17.78 -9.39
N ASN A 894 26.42 -18.37 -8.20
CA ASN A 894 27.33 -18.39 -7.03
C ASN A 894 27.76 -19.76 -6.49
#